data_AF-A0A1Z9S306-F1
#
_entry.id   AF-A0A1Z9S306-F1
#
_cell.length_a   1.000
_cell.length_b   1.000
_cell.length_c   1.000
_cell.angle_alpha   90.00
_cell.angle_beta   90.00
_cell.angle_gamma   90.00
#
_symmetry.space_group_name_H-M   'P 1'
#
loop_
_entity.id
_entity.type
_entity.pdbx_description
1 polymer ?
#
loop_
_entity_poly.entity_id
_entity_poly.type
_entity_poly.pdbx_seq_one_letter_code
_entity_poly.pdbx_strand_id
1 'polypeptide(L)'
;MNHNQMAYVAIITTLIFGSLFVGISGFWQTNERVGDFDSAAEEDIFGEGTESAETLDSDGDGLPDTLEQTQYGTLIDDPDTDGDGMSDGWEVAHGLNPLDNGESDDLTLDPSEADTEDAMKKNETDAWPDPNQGPNGDPDRDGLTNTVEQELGTDPQRADTDNDGLNDRWESMYSTEAITVGGVVTLFDPLSGNWDCLLLDAGTEEALEDYYDDDETTPSWDDLANSEGKHSCDTVLDTDNDGLPNWLEENYGTDPTSRDSDMDLIDDIVEVSSQLVSIFVGTGEECNVALVQSIDRVAPFQTQDAAWFLGDMDGDGLLNGPSDWDTDGDGMPDGFEYCYSHLVDLTKEQEDNSGLENSMLLDPANASDAYGDWDEDGLNNVEEYMVAESFGPTNFTSPWRVDTDLDQMPDGWESSNGLNPRDGTNGDDDPDRDGWDADGDGAVVYASLVNTVTVIGVDVELDDWVVENQTVARGQITLAGGNKQTVTLGSPVDGYVYDIHVEVGDTIESRLDVWMDIVEPEEQFTNVMEYNARDRDGDGVIDGRSTDPLVADTDGDGLRDGIEVMGWEILVVNVGVQRIIVTSDPGLYDTDADGLSDFVEFSELCDTGSNASNPDTDGDGLGDQAEALSGFTWEGESYFTDACMFDTDNDGLEDGEEVIAGQDNFLTHANNSDTDDDGLKDGNEVLFVPRPFQKPTNPLLNDTDADGMLDGWEMQVKSAEDNTNSHSLWVSASSWSRPGCESSQNNNCLMEPGGYVWQNYLGGFVLEAKYEIWQMNLSGFSIPSNALCDGCSGRWALDPSLDSLPDANYDVDNDSLMNSAEAPDRWNTNPVDDDTDEDELPDGWEVLYSQLALERGLVDNLSIASSGARGVMDPSMQDSDLDGITDGQEDPDRDGLNRSGLVKKYCPGYDDPTNSQCHINPDTPDGVRFYDNLENYTNLEEFQNGTDPVTNDTDGDEWNDGPEVYYQDHDDDGMATGWEYHFEFDPFDSADRMVDTDGDGHVNYCEYKWDTNPRSPLSFPGQGQLCDPFSE
;
A
#
# COMPACT_ATOMS: atom_id res chain seq x y z
N MET A 1 5.22 33.45 73.18
CA MET A 1 4.31 33.19 72.05
C MET A 1 5.04 33.58 70.79
N ASN A 2 5.10 32.68 69.81
CA ASN A 2 5.80 32.87 68.53
C ASN A 2 4.96 33.73 67.57
N HIS A 3 5.56 34.25 66.51
CA HIS A 3 4.96 35.17 65.52
C HIS A 3 3.55 34.76 65.04
N ASN A 4 3.29 33.46 64.92
CA ASN A 4 1.99 32.93 64.47
C ASN A 4 0.85 33.05 65.52
N GLN A 5 1.16 33.31 66.79
CA GLN A 5 0.14 33.51 67.84
C GLN A 5 -0.31 34.97 67.96
N MET A 6 0.44 35.94 67.40
CA MET A 6 0.03 37.34 67.34
C MET A 6 -0.84 37.60 66.09
N ALA A 7 -0.57 36.91 64.98
CA ALA A 7 -1.43 36.93 63.78
C ALA A 7 -2.82 36.34 64.05
N TYR A 8 -2.90 35.23 64.79
CA TYR A 8 -4.18 34.62 65.17
C TYR A 8 -5.03 35.51 66.08
N VAL A 9 -4.41 36.28 66.97
CA VAL A 9 -5.13 37.24 67.83
C VAL A 9 -5.57 38.46 67.01
N ALA A 10 -4.75 38.94 66.08
CA ALA A 10 -5.10 40.06 65.18
C ALA A 10 -6.29 39.72 64.27
N ILE A 11 -6.26 38.53 63.64
CA ILE A 11 -7.33 38.04 62.75
C ILE A 11 -8.63 37.79 63.50
N ILE A 12 -8.57 37.22 64.72
CA ILE A 12 -9.78 37.06 65.55
C ILE A 12 -10.31 38.42 66.04
N THR A 13 -9.47 39.41 66.32
CA THR A 13 -9.96 40.77 66.65
C THR A 13 -10.57 41.49 65.45
N THR A 14 -10.07 41.31 64.22
CA THR A 14 -10.70 41.89 63.02
C THR A 14 -11.98 41.14 62.62
N LEU A 15 -12.06 39.82 62.79
CA LEU A 15 -13.29 39.04 62.56
C LEU A 15 -14.39 39.30 63.61
N ILE A 16 -14.02 39.57 64.88
CA ILE A 16 -14.99 39.96 65.92
C ILE A 16 -15.46 41.41 65.75
N PHE A 17 -14.64 42.30 65.15
CA PHE A 17 -15.07 43.67 64.83
C PHE A 17 -15.81 43.77 63.48
N GLY A 18 -15.51 42.89 62.51
CA GLY A 18 -16.20 42.78 61.22
C GLY A 18 -17.59 42.14 61.35
N SER A 19 -17.72 41.05 62.12
CA SER A 19 -19.03 40.41 62.37
C SER A 19 -19.96 41.21 63.29
N LEU A 20 -19.46 42.29 63.92
CA LEU A 20 -20.28 43.25 64.67
C LEU A 20 -20.77 44.44 63.83
N PHE A 21 -20.30 44.57 62.58
CA PHE A 21 -20.74 45.62 61.65
C PHE A 21 -21.52 45.09 60.43
N VAL A 22 -21.43 43.80 60.10
CA VAL A 22 -22.25 43.19 59.02
C VAL A 22 -23.49 42.46 59.56
N GLY A 23 -23.63 42.30 60.89
CA GLY A 23 -24.75 41.56 61.50
C GLY A 23 -26.02 42.35 61.85
N ILE A 24 -26.06 43.68 61.67
CA ILE A 24 -27.28 44.49 61.85
C ILE A 24 -27.17 45.74 60.96
N SER A 25 -27.51 45.63 59.68
CA SER A 25 -27.85 46.82 58.89
C SER A 25 -28.91 46.59 57.80
N GLY A 26 -29.24 45.35 57.43
CA GLY A 26 -30.31 45.06 56.46
C GLY A 26 -31.76 44.99 56.99
N PHE A 27 -32.07 45.47 58.21
CA PHE A 27 -33.46 45.37 58.72
C PHE A 27 -33.94 46.54 59.60
N TRP A 28 -33.31 47.72 59.52
CA TRP A 28 -33.87 48.93 60.14
C TRP A 28 -33.64 50.15 59.28
N GLN A 29 -34.41 50.26 58.20
CA GLN A 29 -34.77 51.56 57.63
C GLN A 29 -36.27 51.71 57.33
N THR A 30 -37.14 50.94 57.98
CA THR A 30 -38.59 51.26 57.98
C THR A 30 -39.12 51.28 59.42
N ASN A 31 -38.89 52.38 60.13
CA ASN A 31 -39.87 52.81 61.13
C ASN A 31 -39.78 54.29 61.49
N GLU A 32 -40.86 54.97 61.12
CA GLU A 32 -41.47 56.18 61.67
C GLU A 32 -40.60 57.42 61.96
N ARG A 33 -40.95 58.46 61.18
CA ARG A 33 -41.20 59.85 61.60
C ARG A 33 -40.00 60.59 62.18
N VAL A 34 -39.54 61.62 61.45
CA VAL A 34 -39.55 63.03 61.87
C VAL A 34 -38.87 63.90 60.80
N GLY A 35 -39.63 64.89 60.28
CA GLY A 35 -39.16 66.06 59.53
C GLY A 35 -39.23 65.87 58.02
N ASP A 36 -40.35 66.10 57.34
CA ASP A 36 -40.89 67.44 57.05
C ASP A 36 -39.77 68.43 56.68
N PHE A 37 -39.23 68.26 55.48
CA PHE A 37 -38.89 69.38 54.61
C PHE A 37 -39.35 69.02 53.20
N ASP A 38 -40.50 69.57 52.82
CA ASP A 38 -40.97 69.62 51.43
C ASP A 38 -39.83 70.03 50.49
N SER A 39 -39.69 69.30 49.37
CA SER A 39 -38.97 69.77 48.20
C SER A 39 -39.63 71.06 47.73
N ALA A 40 -38.86 72.15 47.76
CA ALA A 40 -39.34 73.46 47.35
C ALA A 40 -39.35 73.57 45.83
N ALA A 41 -40.32 72.94 45.17
CA ALA A 41 -40.65 73.21 43.78
C ALA A 41 -42.12 72.85 43.50
N GLU A 42 -43.03 73.72 43.96
CA GLU A 42 -44.24 74.17 43.26
C GLU A 42 -45.30 74.68 44.26
N GLU A 43 -45.14 75.94 44.70
CA GLU A 43 -46.29 76.72 45.18
C GLU A 43 -46.37 78.01 44.36
N ASP A 44 -47.47 78.13 43.61
CA ASP A 44 -47.85 79.23 42.75
C ASP A 44 -47.95 80.55 43.56
N ILE A 45 -46.89 81.37 43.55
CA ILE A 45 -46.91 82.76 44.05
C ILE A 45 -46.67 83.74 42.90
N PHE A 46 -47.62 83.82 41.97
CA PHE A 46 -47.86 85.05 41.22
C PHE A 46 -48.72 86.03 42.03
N GLY A 47 -48.06 86.75 42.94
CA GLY A 47 -48.62 87.90 43.66
C GLY A 47 -47.81 89.17 43.38
N GLU A 48 -48.26 89.94 42.38
CA GLU A 48 -47.81 91.29 41.97
C GLU A 48 -46.51 91.86 42.60
N GLY A 49 -45.43 91.82 41.81
CA GLY A 49 -44.50 92.94 41.67
C GLY A 49 -43.23 92.86 42.51
N THR A 50 -42.15 92.35 41.91
CA THR A 50 -40.84 93.03 41.84
C THR A 50 -39.96 92.30 40.83
N GLU A 51 -39.31 93.05 39.95
CA GLU A 51 -38.31 92.55 39.00
C GLU A 51 -37.18 91.85 39.77
N SER A 52 -37.00 90.55 39.57
CA SER A 52 -35.69 89.90 39.70
C SER A 52 -35.30 89.44 38.31
N ALA A 53 -34.06 89.77 37.94
CA ALA A 53 -33.51 89.59 36.60
C ALA A 53 -33.79 88.18 36.08
N GLU A 54 -34.06 88.07 34.76
CA GLU A 54 -33.67 86.87 34.03
C GLU A 54 -32.23 86.61 34.46
N THR A 55 -32.03 85.54 35.21
CA THR A 55 -30.69 85.05 35.45
C THR A 55 -30.16 84.75 34.07
N LEU A 56 -29.15 85.50 33.68
CA LEU A 56 -28.44 85.24 32.44
C LEU A 56 -27.87 83.82 32.60
N ASP A 57 -28.05 83.01 31.57
CA ASP A 57 -27.49 81.69 31.37
C ASP A 57 -26.87 81.81 29.98
N SER A 58 -25.56 82.01 29.96
CA SER A 58 -24.84 82.62 28.84
C SER A 58 -24.42 81.58 27.79
N ASP A 59 -24.21 80.33 28.18
CA ASP A 59 -23.94 79.16 27.35
C ASP A 59 -25.16 78.23 27.16
N GLY A 60 -26.16 78.33 28.04
CA GLY A 60 -27.49 77.74 27.83
C GLY A 60 -27.60 76.27 28.26
N ASP A 61 -26.79 75.86 29.23
CA ASP A 61 -26.73 74.48 29.74
C ASP A 61 -27.71 74.21 30.90
N GLY A 62 -28.41 75.24 31.38
CA GLY A 62 -29.36 75.16 32.48
C GLY A 62 -28.80 75.58 33.84
N LEU A 63 -27.51 75.91 33.95
CA LEU A 63 -26.89 76.48 35.15
C LEU A 63 -26.81 78.01 35.04
N PRO A 64 -27.46 78.78 35.92
CA PRO A 64 -27.41 80.24 35.85
C PRO A 64 -25.99 80.82 36.09
N ASP A 65 -25.57 81.83 35.32
CA ASP A 65 -24.29 82.58 35.43
C ASP A 65 -23.87 82.90 36.88
N THR A 66 -24.87 83.19 37.73
CA THR A 66 -24.64 83.55 39.13
C THR A 66 -24.24 82.36 40.00
N LEU A 67 -24.73 81.16 39.71
CA LEU A 67 -24.42 79.93 40.44
C LEU A 67 -23.10 79.34 39.97
N GLU A 68 -22.84 79.34 38.66
CA GLU A 68 -21.57 78.95 38.06
C GLU A 68 -20.37 79.67 38.70
N GLN A 69 -20.40 81.01 38.72
CA GLN A 69 -19.28 81.79 39.25
C GLN A 69 -19.16 81.77 40.78
N THR A 70 -20.26 81.54 41.52
CA THR A 70 -20.25 81.74 42.99
C THR A 70 -20.31 80.48 43.82
N GLN A 71 -20.85 79.38 43.29
CA GLN A 71 -21.08 78.15 44.03
C GLN A 71 -20.32 76.95 43.45
N TYR A 72 -20.37 76.76 42.13
CA TYR A 72 -19.84 75.54 41.48
C TYR A 72 -18.45 75.73 40.87
N GLY A 73 -18.10 76.94 40.44
CA GLY A 73 -16.76 77.27 39.93
C GLY A 73 -16.58 77.02 38.43
N THR A 74 -17.68 76.78 37.70
CA THR A 74 -17.75 76.52 36.26
C THR A 74 -17.62 77.80 35.41
N LEU A 75 -17.40 77.63 34.11
CA LEU A 75 -17.15 78.70 33.15
C LEU A 75 -18.46 79.16 32.48
N ILE A 76 -18.91 80.35 32.84
CA ILE A 76 -20.12 81.04 32.33
C ILE A 76 -20.32 81.13 30.79
N ASP A 77 -19.33 80.78 29.97
CA ASP A 77 -19.47 80.83 28.49
C ASP A 77 -19.19 79.44 27.86
N ASP A 78 -19.07 78.38 28.67
CA ASP A 78 -18.69 77.03 28.28
C ASP A 78 -19.62 76.01 28.96
N PRO A 79 -20.55 75.39 28.20
CA PRO A 79 -21.61 74.54 28.77
C PRO A 79 -21.12 73.20 29.35
N ASP A 80 -19.82 72.91 29.27
CA ASP A 80 -19.13 71.69 29.73
C ASP A 80 -17.70 72.13 30.12
N THR A 81 -17.51 72.50 31.39
CA THR A 81 -16.31 73.21 31.84
C THR A 81 -15.05 72.34 31.84
N ASP A 82 -15.20 71.06 32.16
CA ASP A 82 -14.09 70.10 32.26
C ASP A 82 -13.89 69.26 30.98
N GLY A 83 -14.83 69.37 30.03
CA GLY A 83 -14.71 68.90 28.65
C GLY A 83 -14.91 67.40 28.53
N ASP A 84 -15.70 66.81 29.41
CA ASP A 84 -15.85 65.38 29.59
C ASP A 84 -17.08 64.80 28.84
N GLY A 85 -17.92 65.69 28.29
CA GLY A 85 -19.10 65.36 27.49
C GLY A 85 -20.43 65.53 28.24
N MET A 86 -20.42 65.74 29.55
CA MET A 86 -21.59 66.11 30.35
C MET A 86 -21.66 67.63 30.52
N SER A 87 -22.86 68.21 30.58
CA SER A 87 -22.99 69.66 30.74
C SER A 87 -23.07 70.04 32.22
N ASP A 88 -22.43 71.15 32.61
CA ASP A 88 -22.33 71.56 34.01
C ASP A 88 -23.71 71.67 34.69
N GLY A 89 -24.71 72.20 33.97
CA GLY A 89 -26.09 72.33 34.44
C GLY A 89 -26.83 71.02 34.63
N TRP A 90 -26.50 69.99 33.86
CA TRP A 90 -27.08 68.65 34.03
C TRP A 90 -26.46 67.93 35.23
N GLU A 91 -25.14 67.95 35.35
CA GLU A 91 -24.42 67.32 36.46
C GLU A 91 -24.86 67.89 37.81
N VAL A 92 -24.97 69.22 37.91
CA VAL A 92 -25.43 69.88 39.13
C VAL A 92 -26.88 69.53 39.48
N ALA A 93 -27.73 69.36 38.46
CA ALA A 93 -29.14 69.00 38.68
C ALA A 93 -29.29 67.59 39.27
N HIS A 94 -28.38 66.68 38.92
CA HIS A 94 -28.37 65.27 39.37
C HIS A 94 -27.34 65.01 40.49
N GLY A 95 -26.79 66.08 41.09
CA GLY A 95 -25.91 65.96 42.26
C GLY A 95 -24.47 65.52 41.96
N LEU A 96 -24.07 65.51 40.69
CA LEU A 96 -22.71 65.25 40.21
C LEU A 96 -21.82 66.50 40.30
N ASN A 97 -20.52 66.33 40.05
CA ASN A 97 -19.53 67.40 40.18
C ASN A 97 -19.07 67.92 38.79
N PRO A 98 -19.50 69.13 38.36
CA PRO A 98 -19.27 69.68 37.02
C PRO A 98 -17.83 70.18 36.75
N LEU A 99 -16.87 69.68 37.51
CA LEU A 99 -15.45 70.03 37.39
C LEU A 99 -14.57 68.77 37.47
N ASP A 100 -15.17 67.58 37.45
CA ASP A 100 -14.53 66.29 37.61
C ASP A 100 -14.72 65.43 36.36
N ASN A 101 -13.77 65.56 35.44
CA ASN A 101 -13.75 64.79 34.19
C ASN A 101 -13.47 63.28 34.34
N GLY A 102 -13.45 62.74 35.56
CA GLY A 102 -13.27 61.31 35.85
C GLY A 102 -11.86 60.74 35.58
N GLU A 103 -10.93 61.54 35.07
CA GLU A 103 -9.57 61.11 34.72
C GLU A 103 -8.59 61.39 35.87
N SER A 104 -7.98 60.35 36.43
CA SER A 104 -6.84 60.55 37.34
C SER A 104 -5.62 60.95 36.51
N ASP A 105 -5.08 62.16 36.73
CA ASP A 105 -3.84 62.62 36.09
C ASP A 105 -2.75 61.50 36.09
N ASP A 106 -2.38 61.01 34.90
CA ASP A 106 -1.31 60.03 34.73
C ASP A 106 -0.01 60.57 35.33
N LEU A 107 0.42 59.95 36.44
CA LEU A 107 1.73 60.16 37.04
C LEU A 107 2.83 59.64 36.10
N THR A 108 3.10 60.36 35.02
CA THR A 108 4.27 60.16 34.15
C THR A 108 5.59 60.61 34.79
N LEU A 109 5.64 60.72 36.13
CA LEU A 109 6.86 60.97 36.88
C LEU A 109 7.55 59.67 37.26
N ASP A 110 8.57 59.32 36.49
CA ASP A 110 9.66 58.43 36.89
C ASP A 110 10.08 58.72 38.36
N PRO A 111 9.99 57.76 39.28
CA PRO A 111 10.35 57.95 40.70
C PRO A 111 11.81 58.36 40.95
N SER A 112 12.65 58.43 39.91
CA SER A 112 14.06 58.81 40.00
C SER A 112 14.37 60.31 39.84
N GLU A 113 13.39 61.15 39.47
CA GLU A 113 13.59 62.60 39.21
C GLU A 113 12.81 63.51 40.19
N ALA A 114 12.63 63.10 41.45
CA ALA A 114 12.09 63.99 42.48
C ALA A 114 13.13 65.06 42.91
N ASP A 115 13.14 66.20 42.21
CA ASP A 115 13.84 67.41 42.68
C ASP A 115 13.04 68.09 43.81
N THR A 116 13.63 68.13 45.00
CA THR A 116 12.98 68.50 46.25
C THR A 116 12.92 70.00 46.49
N GLU A 117 12.30 70.79 45.61
CA GLU A 117 12.09 72.22 45.87
C GLU A 117 10.77 72.76 45.27
N ASP A 118 9.59 72.32 45.72
CA ASP A 118 8.42 73.25 45.82
C ASP A 118 7.20 72.79 46.66
N ALA A 119 7.39 71.94 47.68
CA ALA A 119 6.30 71.51 48.57
C ALA A 119 5.94 72.55 49.66
N MET A 120 5.74 73.82 49.30
CA MET A 120 5.21 74.85 50.22
C MET A 120 4.29 75.87 49.53
N LYS A 121 3.14 75.42 49.03
CA LYS A 121 1.90 76.23 49.04
C LYS A 121 0.72 75.35 49.47
N LYS A 122 -0.07 75.86 50.42
CA LYS A 122 -1.25 75.24 51.01
C LYS A 122 -2.43 76.20 50.82
N ASN A 123 -3.49 75.68 50.18
CA ASN A 123 -4.91 76.09 50.12
C ASN A 123 -5.42 75.51 48.79
N GLU A 124 -6.48 74.72 48.66
CA GLU A 124 -7.75 74.56 49.40
C GLU A 124 -8.36 73.17 49.08
N THR A 125 -9.30 72.73 49.94
CA THR A 125 -10.39 71.71 49.81
C THR A 125 -10.21 70.41 49.01
N ASP A 126 -10.80 69.34 49.57
CA ASP A 126 -10.93 67.97 49.04
C ASP A 126 -11.36 67.91 47.56
N ALA A 127 -10.41 67.99 46.63
CA ALA A 127 -10.59 67.65 45.22
C ALA A 127 -9.43 66.72 44.83
N TRP A 128 -9.57 65.47 45.25
CA TRP A 128 -9.10 64.36 44.45
C TRP A 128 -10.25 64.07 43.48
N PRO A 129 -10.03 63.88 42.17
CA PRO A 129 -11.10 63.44 41.27
C PRO A 129 -11.71 62.17 41.86
N ASP A 130 -13.02 62.19 42.13
CA ASP A 130 -13.79 61.03 42.55
C ASP A 130 -14.21 60.33 41.26
N PRO A 131 -13.63 59.16 40.93
CA PRO A 131 -13.91 58.50 39.66
C PRO A 131 -15.40 58.21 39.46
N ASN A 132 -16.18 58.18 40.54
CA ASN A 132 -17.62 57.93 40.50
C ASN A 132 -18.44 59.17 40.07
N GLN A 133 -17.87 60.38 40.08
CA GLN A 133 -18.60 61.62 39.78
C GLN A 133 -18.48 62.09 38.33
N GLY A 134 -17.49 61.56 37.59
CA GLY A 134 -17.28 61.87 36.17
C GLY A 134 -18.10 60.99 35.22
N PRO A 135 -17.87 61.05 33.90
CA PRO A 135 -18.74 60.47 32.87
C PRO A 135 -18.89 58.95 32.93
N ASN A 136 -17.84 58.29 33.40
CA ASN A 136 -17.72 56.83 33.51
C ASN A 136 -17.94 56.36 34.96
N GLY A 137 -18.35 57.25 35.84
CA GLY A 137 -18.66 56.94 37.23
C GLY A 137 -20.03 56.33 37.38
N ASP A 138 -20.19 55.57 38.46
CA ASP A 138 -21.43 54.88 38.87
C ASP A 138 -21.60 55.12 40.39
N PRO A 139 -22.24 56.25 40.79
CA PRO A 139 -22.37 56.65 42.18
C PRO A 139 -23.28 55.75 43.01
N ASP A 140 -24.37 55.26 42.43
CA ASP A 140 -25.43 54.49 43.08
C ASP A 140 -25.30 52.98 42.89
N ARG A 141 -24.42 52.54 41.99
CA ARG A 141 -23.94 51.15 41.81
C ARG A 141 -24.98 50.21 41.24
N ASP A 142 -25.84 50.72 40.37
CA ASP A 142 -26.72 49.88 39.54
C ASP A 142 -25.99 49.37 38.28
N GLY A 143 -24.82 49.92 37.97
CA GLY A 143 -23.99 49.57 36.82
C GLY A 143 -24.24 50.42 35.56
N LEU A 144 -25.10 51.44 35.62
CA LEU A 144 -25.13 52.49 34.60
C LEU A 144 -24.06 53.54 34.92
N THR A 145 -23.39 54.03 33.88
CA THR A 145 -22.51 55.19 34.03
C THR A 145 -23.33 56.46 33.92
N ASN A 146 -22.92 57.52 34.63
CA ASN A 146 -23.56 58.84 34.59
C ASN A 146 -23.92 59.34 33.17
N THR A 147 -23.08 59.05 32.16
CA THR A 147 -23.36 59.40 30.76
C THR A 147 -24.51 58.63 30.13
N VAL A 148 -24.64 57.35 30.43
CA VAL A 148 -25.74 56.50 29.94
C VAL A 148 -27.04 56.91 30.63
N GLU A 149 -26.97 57.22 31.92
CA GLU A 149 -28.12 57.74 32.68
C GLU A 149 -28.60 59.09 32.16
N GLN A 150 -27.69 59.96 31.72
CA GLN A 150 -28.05 61.19 31.01
C GLN A 150 -28.84 60.92 29.73
N GLU A 151 -28.49 59.87 28.98
CA GLU A 151 -29.18 59.48 27.75
C GLU A 151 -30.56 58.85 28.03
N LEU A 152 -30.66 58.03 29.08
CA LEU A 152 -31.90 57.37 29.51
C LEU A 152 -32.83 58.31 30.28
N GLY A 153 -32.30 59.38 30.87
CA GLY A 153 -33.03 60.34 31.71
C GLY A 153 -33.26 59.87 33.15
N THR A 154 -32.50 58.86 33.58
CA THR A 154 -32.51 58.30 34.95
C THR A 154 -31.68 59.17 35.89
N ASP A 155 -31.74 58.90 37.20
CA ASP A 155 -31.08 59.70 38.25
C ASP A 155 -29.80 59.02 38.75
N PRO A 156 -28.59 59.52 38.40
CA PRO A 156 -27.27 59.00 38.80
C PRO A 156 -26.96 58.80 40.28
N GLN A 157 -27.90 59.12 41.15
CA GLN A 157 -27.76 58.94 42.60
C GLN A 157 -28.74 57.90 43.13
N ARG A 158 -29.54 57.29 42.27
CA ARG A 158 -30.64 56.40 42.60
C ARG A 158 -30.71 55.27 41.58
N ALA A 159 -30.21 54.12 42.03
CA ALA A 159 -30.28 52.85 41.31
C ALA A 159 -31.68 52.47 40.79
N ASP A 160 -32.75 53.00 41.40
CA ASP A 160 -34.15 52.81 40.99
C ASP A 160 -34.79 54.21 40.92
N THR A 161 -34.95 54.75 39.71
CA THR A 161 -35.40 56.13 39.47
C THR A 161 -36.90 56.30 39.73
N ASP A 162 -37.73 55.31 39.43
CA ASP A 162 -39.19 55.40 39.53
C ASP A 162 -39.79 54.75 40.81
N ASN A 163 -38.93 54.15 41.64
CA ASN A 163 -39.15 53.50 42.94
C ASN A 163 -39.95 52.21 42.91
N ASP A 164 -40.01 51.51 41.79
CA ASP A 164 -40.84 50.31 41.68
C ASP A 164 -40.20 49.04 42.23
N GLY A 165 -38.90 49.08 42.51
CA GLY A 165 -38.13 48.02 43.11
C GLY A 165 -37.13 47.37 42.16
N LEU A 166 -37.14 47.71 40.87
CA LEU A 166 -36.14 47.29 39.88
C LEU A 166 -35.10 48.39 39.67
N ASN A 167 -33.88 48.01 39.30
CA ASN A 167 -32.84 48.97 38.98
C ASN A 167 -32.88 49.46 37.53
N ASP A 168 -32.44 50.70 37.33
CA ASP A 168 -32.53 51.41 36.05
C ASP A 168 -31.73 50.70 34.95
N ARG A 169 -30.58 50.09 35.29
CA ARG A 169 -29.76 49.32 34.36
C ARG A 169 -30.54 48.15 33.77
N TRP A 170 -31.10 47.31 34.63
CA TRP A 170 -31.78 46.07 34.26
C TRP A 170 -33.03 46.39 33.43
N GLU A 171 -33.82 47.36 33.84
CA GLU A 171 -35.00 47.77 33.08
C GLU A 171 -34.64 48.32 31.69
N SER A 172 -33.58 49.12 31.60
CA SER A 172 -33.12 49.66 30.32
C SER A 172 -32.66 48.59 29.33
N MET A 173 -32.19 47.43 29.82
CA MET A 173 -31.75 46.30 29.00
C MET A 173 -32.92 45.48 28.45
N TYR A 174 -33.95 45.25 29.25
CA TYR A 174 -35.06 44.33 28.92
C TYR A 174 -36.38 45.00 28.54
N SER A 175 -36.39 46.32 28.39
CA SER A 175 -37.57 47.11 28.00
C SER A 175 -38.36 46.51 26.83
N THR A 176 -39.63 46.18 27.08
CA THR A 176 -40.48 45.44 26.14
C THR A 176 -41.90 46.01 26.04
N GLU A 177 -42.58 45.80 24.92
CA GLU A 177 -43.94 46.32 24.69
C GLU A 177 -45.01 45.22 24.83
N ALA A 178 -45.86 45.33 25.86
CA ALA A 178 -47.00 44.45 26.08
C ALA A 178 -48.31 45.03 25.49
N ILE A 179 -49.01 44.24 24.67
CA ILE A 179 -50.28 44.67 24.05
C ILE A 179 -51.46 44.31 24.95
N THR A 180 -52.11 45.33 25.53
CA THR A 180 -53.31 45.17 26.35
C THR A 180 -54.58 45.61 25.63
N VAL A 181 -55.76 45.28 26.20
CA VAL A 181 -57.06 45.72 25.70
C VAL A 181 -57.24 47.25 25.79
N GLY A 182 -56.42 47.94 26.59
CA GLY A 182 -56.45 49.39 26.79
C GLY A 182 -55.38 50.20 26.06
N GLY A 183 -54.39 49.55 25.43
CA GLY A 183 -53.26 50.22 24.77
C GLY A 183 -52.00 49.35 24.80
N VAL A 184 -50.93 49.84 24.18
CA VAL A 184 -49.57 49.28 24.38
C VAL A 184 -49.06 49.83 25.71
N VAL A 185 -48.61 48.95 26.59
CA VAL A 185 -47.90 49.28 27.84
C VAL A 185 -46.43 48.91 27.60
N THR A 186 -45.52 49.82 27.89
CA THR A 186 -44.08 49.54 27.88
C THR A 186 -43.74 49.03 29.27
N LEU A 187 -43.30 47.77 29.36
CA LEU A 187 -42.80 47.17 30.58
C LEU A 187 -41.30 47.43 30.70
N PHE A 188 -40.81 47.51 31.93
CA PHE A 188 -39.41 47.79 32.24
C PHE A 188 -38.94 49.12 31.61
N ASP A 189 -39.65 50.20 31.92
CA ASP A 189 -39.24 51.56 31.56
C ASP A 189 -38.71 52.20 32.84
N PRO A 190 -37.41 52.52 32.95
CA PRO A 190 -36.79 52.99 34.20
C PRO A 190 -37.33 54.35 34.69
N LEU A 191 -38.19 54.99 33.91
CA LEU A 191 -38.89 56.22 34.27
C LEU A 191 -40.36 55.99 34.66
N SER A 192 -40.85 54.76 34.60
CA SER A 192 -42.25 54.40 34.78
C SER A 192 -42.48 52.93 35.18
N GLY A 193 -42.43 52.66 36.48
CA GLY A 193 -42.71 51.35 37.09
C GLY A 193 -44.19 50.99 37.17
N ASN A 194 -44.94 51.30 36.11
CA ASN A 194 -46.32 50.90 35.81
C ASN A 194 -47.29 50.65 36.99
N TRP A 195 -47.30 51.53 38.00
CA TRP A 195 -48.11 51.39 39.22
C TRP A 195 -49.64 51.34 39.04
N ASP A 196 -50.18 51.57 37.85
CA ASP A 196 -51.62 51.49 37.52
C ASP A 196 -51.85 50.63 36.26
N CYS A 197 -51.10 49.52 36.18
CA CYS A 197 -51.04 48.65 35.02
C CYS A 197 -52.35 47.92 34.74
N LEU A 198 -52.73 47.86 33.46
CA LEU A 198 -53.94 47.15 33.03
C LEU A 198 -53.76 45.62 32.96
N LEU A 199 -52.54 45.13 33.13
CA LEU A 199 -52.22 43.69 33.20
C LEU A 199 -52.61 43.09 34.55
N LEU A 200 -52.61 43.91 35.61
CA LEU A 200 -53.09 43.53 36.93
C LEU A 200 -54.61 43.75 37.02
N ASP A 201 -55.38 42.73 36.59
CA ASP A 201 -56.81 42.68 36.84
C ASP A 201 -57.13 42.05 38.21
N ALA A 202 -58.35 42.23 38.69
CA ALA A 202 -58.74 41.73 40.02
C ALA A 202 -58.63 40.18 40.17
N GLY A 203 -58.52 39.43 39.07
CA GLY A 203 -58.29 37.99 39.07
C GLY A 203 -56.80 37.62 39.08
N THR A 204 -55.94 38.40 38.41
CA THR A 204 -54.48 38.22 38.49
C THR A 204 -53.95 38.71 39.83
N GLU A 205 -54.46 39.81 40.38
CA GLU A 205 -54.11 40.27 41.74
C GLU A 205 -54.44 39.22 42.80
N GLU A 206 -55.60 38.56 42.73
CA GLU A 206 -55.98 37.48 43.66
C GLU A 206 -55.05 36.26 43.52
N ALA A 207 -54.57 35.96 42.31
CA ALA A 207 -53.66 34.85 42.06
C ALA A 207 -52.22 35.15 42.54
N LEU A 208 -51.76 36.38 42.37
CA LEU A 208 -50.44 36.83 42.83
C LEU A 208 -50.43 37.01 44.36
N GLU A 209 -51.50 37.52 44.97
CA GLU A 209 -51.66 37.56 46.43
C GLU A 209 -51.53 36.15 47.02
N ASP A 210 -52.21 35.16 46.42
CA ASP A 210 -52.08 33.75 46.84
C ASP A 210 -50.65 33.20 46.63
N TYR A 211 -49.93 33.61 45.58
CA TYR A 211 -48.55 33.17 45.30
C TYR A 211 -47.55 33.75 46.31
N TYR A 212 -47.54 35.08 46.49
CA TYR A 212 -46.58 35.77 47.36
C TYR A 212 -46.80 35.49 48.85
N ASP A 213 -48.05 35.20 49.26
CA ASP A 213 -48.38 34.90 50.66
C ASP A 213 -48.31 33.37 51.00
N ASP A 214 -48.03 32.48 50.04
CA ASP A 214 -47.90 31.03 50.29
C ASP A 214 -46.56 30.65 50.94
N ASP A 215 -45.48 31.40 50.65
CA ASP A 215 -44.15 31.17 51.20
C ASP A 215 -43.73 32.24 52.23
N GLU A 216 -43.03 31.82 53.30
CA GLU A 216 -42.43 32.72 54.28
C GLU A 216 -41.10 33.35 53.78
N THR A 217 -40.62 32.93 52.60
CA THR A 217 -39.36 33.40 51.99
C THR A 217 -39.52 34.54 50.99
N THR A 218 -40.71 34.70 50.40
CA THR A 218 -41.06 35.80 49.50
C THR A 218 -41.57 37.01 50.27
N PRO A 219 -41.38 38.25 49.77
CA PRO A 219 -42.06 39.43 50.30
C PRO A 219 -43.57 39.21 50.28
N SER A 220 -44.28 39.64 51.33
CA SER A 220 -45.75 39.52 51.32
C SER A 220 -46.34 40.46 50.27
N TRP A 221 -47.53 40.16 49.77
CA TRP A 221 -48.18 41.01 48.76
C TRP A 221 -48.31 42.46 49.25
N ASP A 222 -48.57 42.68 50.53
CA ASP A 222 -48.64 44.03 51.13
C ASP A 222 -47.27 44.75 51.18
N ASP A 223 -46.15 44.02 51.21
CA ASP A 223 -44.80 44.59 51.27
C ASP A 223 -44.34 45.14 49.90
N LEU A 224 -44.88 44.59 48.80
CA LEU A 224 -44.59 45.02 47.41
C LEU A 224 -45.45 46.21 46.95
N ALA A 225 -46.32 46.73 47.82
CA ALA A 225 -47.18 47.86 47.50
C ALA A 225 -46.52 49.20 47.83
N ASN A 226 -46.70 50.21 46.98
CA ASN A 226 -46.29 51.58 47.28
C ASN A 226 -47.13 52.20 48.43
N SER A 227 -46.79 53.44 48.81
CA SER A 227 -47.50 54.19 49.85
C SER A 227 -49.00 54.43 49.59
N GLU A 228 -49.49 54.21 48.37
CA GLU A 228 -50.90 54.28 47.97
C GLU A 228 -51.60 52.90 47.94
N GLY A 229 -50.87 51.82 48.19
CA GLY A 229 -51.38 50.45 48.16
C GLY A 229 -51.54 49.88 46.75
N LYS A 230 -50.74 50.35 45.79
CA LYS A 230 -50.69 49.83 44.41
C LYS A 230 -49.39 49.06 44.18
N HIS A 231 -49.41 48.16 43.21
CA HIS A 231 -48.29 47.30 42.82
C HIS A 231 -47.82 47.67 41.41
N SER A 232 -46.50 47.66 41.20
CA SER A 232 -45.92 47.75 39.85
C SER A 232 -46.14 46.44 39.12
N CYS A 233 -46.55 46.49 37.85
CA CYS A 233 -46.61 45.26 37.05
C CYS A 233 -45.25 44.90 36.45
N ASP A 234 -44.28 45.81 36.48
CA ASP A 234 -42.91 45.50 36.07
C ASP A 234 -42.25 44.62 37.11
N THR A 235 -42.60 44.72 38.40
CA THR A 235 -41.92 43.95 39.45
C THR A 235 -42.60 42.63 39.82
N VAL A 236 -43.93 42.62 39.91
CA VAL A 236 -44.67 41.48 40.50
C VAL A 236 -45.06 40.41 39.50
N LEU A 237 -45.01 40.70 38.20
CA LEU A 237 -45.35 39.74 37.16
C LEU A 237 -44.20 38.76 36.91
N ASP A 238 -44.57 37.65 36.31
CA ASP A 238 -43.68 36.64 35.71
C ASP A 238 -43.97 36.74 34.19
N THR A 239 -43.04 37.34 33.47
CA THR A 239 -43.30 37.88 32.12
C THR A 239 -43.18 36.80 31.05
N ASP A 240 -42.26 35.87 31.22
CA ASP A 240 -41.94 34.76 30.33
C ASP A 240 -42.67 33.43 30.75
N ASN A 241 -43.30 33.43 31.94
CA ASN A 241 -44.10 32.36 32.55
C ASN A 241 -43.28 31.13 32.95
N ASP A 242 -42.01 31.26 33.30
CA ASP A 242 -41.22 30.15 33.84
C ASP A 242 -41.54 29.83 35.30
N GLY A 243 -42.05 30.80 36.07
CA GLY A 243 -42.36 30.72 37.49
C GLY A 243 -41.50 31.61 38.37
N LEU A 244 -40.56 32.34 37.80
CA LEU A 244 -39.69 33.33 38.42
C LEU A 244 -40.27 34.74 38.19
N PRO A 245 -40.60 35.50 39.24
CA PRO A 245 -41.09 36.87 39.05
C PRO A 245 -39.95 37.83 38.70
N ASN A 246 -40.27 38.89 37.96
CA ASN A 246 -39.32 39.88 37.44
C ASN A 246 -38.34 40.46 38.49
N TRP A 247 -38.79 40.76 39.72
CA TRP A 247 -37.89 41.26 40.77
C TRP A 247 -36.84 40.22 41.22
N LEU A 248 -37.15 38.94 41.07
CA LEU A 248 -36.25 37.85 41.44
C LEU A 248 -35.31 37.53 40.27
N GLU A 249 -35.80 37.66 39.03
CA GLU A 249 -34.98 37.64 37.81
C GLU A 249 -33.88 38.71 37.85
N GLU A 250 -34.23 39.96 38.19
CA GLU A 250 -33.26 41.04 38.40
C GLU A 250 -32.20 40.67 39.45
N ASN A 251 -32.63 40.09 40.57
CA ASN A 251 -31.72 39.72 41.65
C ASN A 251 -30.78 38.56 41.27
N TYR A 252 -31.18 37.69 40.34
CA TYR A 252 -30.33 36.64 39.78
C TYR A 252 -29.63 37.05 38.48
N GLY A 253 -29.91 38.25 37.94
CA GLY A 253 -29.29 38.76 36.73
C GLY A 253 -29.84 38.17 35.43
N THR A 254 -31.03 37.57 35.46
CA THR A 254 -31.63 36.85 34.33
C THR A 254 -32.49 37.75 33.42
N ASP A 255 -32.81 37.27 32.21
CA ASP A 255 -33.62 37.95 31.20
C ASP A 255 -35.12 37.65 31.43
N PRO A 256 -35.93 38.66 31.81
CA PRO A 256 -37.34 38.48 32.13
C PRO A 256 -38.23 38.13 30.93
N THR A 257 -37.66 38.03 29.74
CA THR A 257 -38.37 37.70 28.51
C THR A 257 -38.03 36.32 27.97
N SER A 258 -37.07 35.63 28.58
CA SER A 258 -36.63 34.27 28.23
C SER A 258 -36.79 33.35 29.44
N ARG A 259 -37.19 32.10 29.18
CA ARG A 259 -37.29 31.07 30.24
C ARG A 259 -35.95 30.49 30.65
N ASP A 260 -34.99 30.62 29.76
CA ASP A 260 -33.62 30.12 29.81
C ASP A 260 -32.78 31.31 29.33
N SER A 261 -32.22 32.02 30.30
CA SER A 261 -31.63 33.35 30.11
C SER A 261 -30.23 33.31 29.53
N ASP A 262 -29.45 32.31 29.90
CA ASP A 262 -28.08 32.09 29.46
C ASP A 262 -27.94 31.06 28.32
N MET A 263 -29.06 30.41 27.95
CA MET A 263 -29.21 29.48 26.84
C MET A 263 -28.44 28.17 27.01
N ASP A 264 -28.27 27.73 28.25
CA ASP A 264 -27.52 26.52 28.62
C ASP A 264 -28.34 25.22 28.51
N LEU A 265 -29.64 25.31 28.19
CA LEU A 265 -30.66 24.23 28.12
C LEU A 265 -31.43 23.95 29.43
N ILE A 266 -31.24 24.75 30.48
CA ILE A 266 -32.01 24.72 31.71
C ILE A 266 -32.87 25.99 31.81
N ASP A 267 -34.13 25.87 32.26
CA ASP A 267 -34.95 27.05 32.54
C ASP A 267 -34.48 27.70 33.87
N ASP A 268 -34.46 29.02 34.00
CA ASP A 268 -33.94 29.76 35.17
C ASP A 268 -34.55 29.25 36.50
N ILE A 269 -35.86 29.03 36.51
CA ILE A 269 -36.59 28.49 37.68
C ILE A 269 -36.08 27.10 38.13
N VAL A 270 -35.56 26.29 37.21
CA VAL A 270 -35.09 24.93 37.48
C VAL A 270 -33.77 24.99 38.24
N GLU A 271 -32.90 25.94 37.94
CA GLU A 271 -31.59 26.09 38.57
C GLU A 271 -31.68 26.62 40.00
N VAL A 272 -32.55 27.59 40.23
CA VAL A 272 -32.75 28.19 41.57
C VAL A 272 -33.64 27.34 42.49
N SER A 273 -34.23 26.26 41.96
CA SER A 273 -35.16 25.42 42.72
C SER A 273 -34.45 24.63 43.83
N SER A 274 -34.96 24.73 45.06
CA SER A 274 -34.49 23.89 46.18
C SER A 274 -35.18 22.52 46.25
N GLN A 275 -36.07 22.20 45.30
CA GLN A 275 -36.93 21.01 45.31
C GLN A 275 -36.64 20.07 44.13
N LEU A 276 -37.42 18.99 44.00
CA LEU A 276 -37.38 18.18 42.79
C LEU A 276 -38.05 18.95 41.65
N VAL A 277 -37.38 18.99 40.52
CA VAL A 277 -37.82 19.67 39.30
C VAL A 277 -38.34 18.65 38.31
N SER A 278 -39.40 19.00 37.57
CA SER A 278 -39.99 18.15 36.54
C SER A 278 -39.56 18.67 35.17
N ILE A 279 -38.54 18.05 34.58
CA ILE A 279 -37.98 18.46 33.28
C ILE A 279 -38.62 17.67 32.13
N PHE A 280 -38.73 18.32 30.96
CA PHE A 280 -39.30 17.74 29.73
C PHE A 280 -38.24 17.43 28.67
N VAL A 281 -36.97 17.47 29.04
CA VAL A 281 -35.82 17.10 28.20
C VAL A 281 -35.20 15.84 28.79
N GLY A 282 -34.68 14.96 27.92
CA GLY A 282 -33.96 13.76 28.31
C GLY A 282 -32.63 14.11 28.96
N THR A 283 -32.18 13.22 29.85
CA THR A 283 -30.89 13.30 30.53
C THR A 283 -30.10 12.02 30.25
N GLY A 284 -28.79 12.05 30.45
CA GLY A 284 -27.87 10.98 30.07
C GLY A 284 -27.83 10.79 28.55
N GLU A 285 -28.02 9.56 28.09
CA GLU A 285 -27.94 9.20 26.66
C GLU A 285 -28.99 9.89 25.77
N GLU A 286 -30.10 10.32 26.35
CA GLU A 286 -31.15 11.07 25.64
C GLU A 286 -31.01 12.57 25.87
N CYS A 287 -29.81 13.05 26.18
CA CYS A 287 -29.56 14.47 26.39
C CYS A 287 -30.07 15.31 25.22
N ASN A 288 -30.74 16.43 25.53
CA ASN A 288 -31.32 17.35 24.53
C ASN A 288 -32.42 16.72 23.65
N VAL A 289 -32.99 15.56 24.05
CA VAL A 289 -34.15 14.95 23.39
C VAL A 289 -35.44 15.32 24.13
N ALA A 290 -36.39 15.95 23.43
CA ALA A 290 -37.67 16.34 24.03
C ALA A 290 -38.52 15.12 24.45
N LEU A 291 -38.90 15.07 25.73
CA LEU A 291 -39.70 14.01 26.34
C LEU A 291 -41.20 14.32 26.30
N VAL A 292 -42.00 13.26 26.07
CA VAL A 292 -43.48 13.34 26.11
C VAL A 292 -44.03 13.35 27.55
N GLN A 293 -43.27 12.82 28.50
CA GLN A 293 -43.60 12.80 29.93
C GLN A 293 -42.44 13.41 30.69
N SER A 294 -42.72 14.30 31.64
CA SER A 294 -41.68 14.88 32.47
C SER A 294 -41.03 13.82 33.36
N ILE A 295 -39.75 14.02 33.62
CA ILE A 295 -38.99 13.25 34.60
C ILE A 295 -38.68 14.12 35.81
N ASP A 296 -38.75 13.53 37.00
CA ASP A 296 -38.42 14.25 38.24
C ASP A 296 -36.93 14.08 38.53
N ARG A 297 -36.19 15.19 38.62
CA ARG A 297 -34.76 15.24 38.94
C ARG A 297 -34.49 16.22 40.07
N VAL A 298 -33.30 16.12 40.66
CA VAL A 298 -32.85 17.08 41.67
C VAL A 298 -32.31 18.28 40.90
N ALA A 299 -32.71 19.50 41.26
CA ALA A 299 -32.18 20.71 40.63
C ALA A 299 -30.63 20.75 40.66
N PRO A 300 -29.96 21.30 39.64
CA PRO A 300 -28.49 21.29 39.51
C PRO A 300 -27.81 21.87 40.77
N PHE A 301 -28.28 23.02 41.24
CA PHE A 301 -27.69 23.73 42.37
C PHE A 301 -28.42 23.53 43.71
N GLN A 302 -29.19 22.44 43.87
CA GLN A 302 -30.01 22.22 45.08
C GLN A 302 -29.23 22.27 46.41
N THR A 303 -27.92 21.95 46.36
CA THR A 303 -27.08 21.93 47.56
C THR A 303 -26.56 23.31 47.98
N GLN A 304 -26.67 24.30 47.09
CA GLN A 304 -26.22 25.67 47.31
C GLN A 304 -27.28 26.50 48.04
N ASP A 305 -26.85 27.58 48.70
CA ASP A 305 -27.74 28.51 49.38
C ASP A 305 -28.02 29.76 48.55
N ALA A 306 -29.11 30.47 48.82
CA ALA A 306 -29.52 31.66 48.06
C ALA A 306 -28.44 32.76 47.96
N ALA A 307 -27.46 32.79 48.87
CA ALA A 307 -26.35 33.74 48.81
C ALA A 307 -25.25 33.34 47.83
N TRP A 308 -25.21 32.08 47.40
CA TRP A 308 -24.24 31.56 46.44
C TRP A 308 -24.57 31.99 45.01
N PHE A 309 -25.86 32.05 44.64
CA PHE A 309 -26.34 32.64 43.36
C PHE A 309 -26.09 34.15 43.24
N LEU A 310 -25.64 34.82 44.30
CA LEU A 310 -25.21 36.23 44.26
C LEU A 310 -23.68 36.36 44.22
N GLY A 311 -22.99 35.22 44.13
CA GLY A 311 -21.56 35.13 43.92
C GLY A 311 -21.22 35.11 42.44
N ASP A 312 -19.92 35.11 42.19
CA ASP A 312 -19.28 35.00 40.89
C ASP A 312 -18.11 34.04 41.14
N MET A 313 -18.26 32.78 40.71
CA MET A 313 -17.39 31.67 41.07
C MET A 313 -16.14 31.61 40.18
N ASP A 314 -16.28 31.88 38.89
CA ASP A 314 -15.21 31.81 37.89
C ASP A 314 -14.53 33.18 37.64
N GLY A 315 -15.19 34.27 38.03
CA GLY A 315 -14.68 35.65 37.95
C GLY A 315 -14.99 36.35 36.63
N ASP A 316 -15.96 35.89 35.84
CA ASP A 316 -16.32 36.47 34.55
C ASP A 316 -17.26 37.70 34.67
N GLY A 317 -17.85 37.89 35.85
CA GLY A 317 -18.73 39.00 36.20
C GLY A 317 -20.23 38.72 36.04
N LEU A 318 -20.62 37.48 35.71
CA LEU A 318 -21.98 36.96 35.78
C LEU A 318 -22.25 36.36 37.18
N LEU A 319 -23.53 36.12 37.48
CA LEU A 319 -23.94 35.53 38.75
C LEU A 319 -24.15 34.03 38.58
N ASN A 320 -23.63 33.24 39.52
CA ASN A 320 -23.70 31.77 39.47
C ASN A 320 -25.14 31.26 39.25
N GLY A 321 -25.28 30.19 38.45
CA GLY A 321 -26.55 29.56 38.09
C GLY A 321 -27.18 30.29 36.90
N PRO A 322 -28.44 30.75 36.99
CA PRO A 322 -29.30 31.00 35.82
C PRO A 322 -28.95 32.19 34.94
N SER A 323 -27.91 32.95 35.28
CA SER A 323 -27.42 34.05 34.44
C SER A 323 -26.08 33.76 33.81
N ASP A 324 -25.48 32.62 34.16
CA ASP A 324 -24.13 32.21 33.84
C ASP A 324 -24.15 30.80 33.28
N TRP A 325 -23.98 30.71 31.97
CA TRP A 325 -24.06 29.46 31.24
C TRP A 325 -22.99 28.42 31.64
N ASP A 326 -21.89 28.84 32.28
CA ASP A 326 -20.76 28.01 32.73
C ASP A 326 -20.32 28.49 34.13
N THR A 327 -21.11 28.10 35.13
CA THR A 327 -21.01 28.60 36.51
C THR A 327 -19.61 28.45 37.12
N ASP A 328 -18.88 27.39 36.74
CA ASP A 328 -17.56 27.10 37.31
C ASP A 328 -16.37 27.40 36.40
N GLY A 329 -16.65 27.83 35.17
CA GLY A 329 -15.70 28.37 34.19
C GLY A 329 -14.77 27.32 33.59
N ASP A 330 -15.24 26.07 33.45
CA ASP A 330 -14.44 24.98 32.89
C ASP A 330 -14.61 24.77 31.38
N GLY A 331 -15.55 25.50 30.79
CA GLY A 331 -15.84 25.53 29.36
C GLY A 331 -16.99 24.62 28.92
N MET A 332 -17.65 23.93 29.85
CA MET A 332 -18.87 23.17 29.61
C MET A 332 -20.10 23.97 30.09
N PRO A 333 -21.24 23.95 29.37
CA PRO A 333 -22.45 24.56 29.87
C PRO A 333 -23.06 23.79 31.04
N ASP A 334 -23.62 24.50 32.01
CA ASP A 334 -24.29 23.94 33.18
C ASP A 334 -25.39 22.93 32.78
N GLY A 335 -26.15 23.20 31.72
CA GLY A 335 -27.14 22.28 31.17
C GLY A 335 -26.60 21.02 30.52
N PHE A 336 -25.41 21.07 29.90
CA PHE A 336 -24.72 19.87 29.41
C PHE A 336 -24.29 19.00 30.60
N GLU A 337 -23.68 19.61 31.60
CA GLU A 337 -23.24 18.91 32.80
C GLU A 337 -24.39 18.33 33.61
N TYR A 338 -25.46 19.10 33.79
CA TYR A 338 -26.67 18.67 34.46
C TYR A 338 -27.29 17.45 33.75
N CYS A 339 -27.17 17.39 32.42
CA CYS A 339 -27.60 16.24 31.63
C CYS A 339 -26.94 14.93 32.06
N TYR A 340 -25.66 14.98 32.45
CA TYR A 340 -24.84 13.82 32.87
C TYR A 340 -24.53 13.82 34.38
N SER A 341 -25.39 14.45 35.19
CA SER A 341 -25.21 14.58 36.65
C SER A 341 -25.83 13.43 37.47
N HIS A 342 -26.47 12.45 36.82
CA HIS A 342 -27.37 11.50 37.50
C HIS A 342 -27.17 10.03 37.10
N LEU A 343 -26.74 9.19 38.06
CA LEU A 343 -26.58 7.74 37.86
C LEU A 343 -27.85 6.99 37.47
N VAL A 344 -29.05 7.53 37.75
CA VAL A 344 -30.32 6.87 37.38
C VAL A 344 -30.55 6.86 35.87
N ASP A 345 -29.83 7.71 35.15
CA ASP A 345 -29.92 7.88 33.71
C ASP A 345 -28.96 6.97 32.94
N LEU A 346 -28.11 6.24 33.68
CA LEU A 346 -27.35 5.12 33.13
C LEU A 346 -28.28 3.97 32.75
N THR A 347 -28.09 3.42 31.54
CA THR A 347 -28.82 2.23 31.12
C THR A 347 -28.42 1.00 31.95
N LYS A 348 -29.30 0.00 32.03
CA LYS A 348 -29.01 -1.25 32.74
C LYS A 348 -27.81 -2.04 32.19
N GLU A 349 -27.44 -1.82 30.94
CA GLU A 349 -26.25 -2.42 30.32
C GLU A 349 -24.98 -1.68 30.75
N GLN A 350 -25.02 -0.36 30.91
CA GLN A 350 -23.94 0.43 31.50
C GLN A 350 -23.77 0.13 33.01
N GLU A 351 -24.86 -0.04 33.78
CA GLU A 351 -24.79 -0.39 35.22
C GLU A 351 -24.01 -1.70 35.50
N ASP A 352 -24.04 -2.67 34.57
CA ASP A 352 -23.39 -3.98 34.70
C ASP A 352 -21.94 -3.98 34.13
N ASN A 353 -21.54 -3.00 33.31
CA ASN A 353 -20.26 -2.96 32.58
C ASN A 353 -19.37 -1.71 32.80
N SER A 354 -19.90 -0.56 33.21
CA SER A 354 -19.19 0.72 33.10
C SER A 354 -18.20 1.00 34.24
N GLY A 355 -18.41 0.46 35.45
CA GLY A 355 -17.58 0.80 36.60
C GLY A 355 -17.61 2.28 37.00
N LEU A 356 -18.49 3.10 36.40
CA LEU A 356 -18.67 4.52 36.67
C LEU A 356 -19.07 4.73 38.15
N GLU A 357 -18.25 5.50 38.87
CA GLU A 357 -18.50 5.88 40.26
C GLU A 357 -19.19 7.26 40.33
N ASN A 358 -19.78 7.61 41.47
CA ASN A 358 -20.42 8.93 41.66
C ASN A 358 -19.43 10.12 41.58
N SER A 359 -18.14 9.85 41.43
CA SER A 359 -17.09 10.85 41.15
C SER A 359 -16.81 11.03 39.66
N MET A 360 -17.54 10.28 38.81
CA MET A 360 -17.48 10.30 37.35
C MET A 360 -18.84 10.77 36.81
N LEU A 361 -19.41 11.79 37.44
CA LEU A 361 -20.62 12.50 37.00
C LEU A 361 -20.24 13.96 36.86
N LEU A 362 -20.80 14.63 35.87
CA LEU A 362 -20.61 16.07 35.69
C LEU A 362 -21.38 16.82 36.77
N ASP A 363 -20.82 17.91 37.26
CA ASP A 363 -21.36 18.72 38.34
C ASP A 363 -21.09 20.19 38.00
N PRO A 364 -22.13 20.98 37.63
CA PRO A 364 -22.04 22.39 37.22
C PRO A 364 -21.36 23.37 38.20
N ALA A 365 -20.88 22.89 39.35
CA ALA A 365 -20.16 23.67 40.34
C ALA A 365 -18.78 23.08 40.66
N ASN A 366 -18.24 22.22 39.81
CA ASN A 366 -16.97 21.52 39.95
C ASN A 366 -16.16 21.42 38.64
N ALA A 367 -15.44 22.50 38.32
CA ALA A 367 -14.52 22.64 37.18
C ALA A 367 -13.41 21.58 36.95
N SER A 368 -13.33 20.54 37.79
CA SER A 368 -12.34 19.47 37.68
C SER A 368 -12.82 18.24 36.92
N ASP A 369 -14.12 18.09 36.70
CA ASP A 369 -14.68 16.97 35.93
C ASP A 369 -14.64 17.22 34.41
N ALA A 370 -14.48 18.44 33.88
CA ALA A 370 -14.14 18.70 32.47
C ALA A 370 -12.96 17.87 31.93
N TYR A 371 -11.92 17.66 32.74
CA TYR A 371 -10.67 17.02 32.30
C TYR A 371 -10.70 15.49 32.34
N GLY A 372 -11.81 14.89 32.76
CA GLY A 372 -11.99 13.44 32.75
C GLY A 372 -12.24 12.91 31.35
N ASP A 373 -11.65 11.76 31.02
CA ASP A 373 -12.04 10.90 29.89
C ASP A 373 -12.48 9.59 30.54
N TRP A 374 -13.80 9.38 30.64
CA TRP A 374 -14.39 8.33 31.48
C TRP A 374 -14.71 7.06 30.73
N ASP A 375 -14.96 7.15 29.44
CA ASP A 375 -15.19 6.03 28.54
C ASP A 375 -13.93 5.61 27.77
N GLU A 376 -12.83 6.38 27.85
CA GLU A 376 -11.52 6.08 27.27
C GLU A 376 -11.54 6.08 25.73
N ASP A 377 -12.33 6.98 25.13
CA ASP A 377 -12.51 7.10 23.69
C ASP A 377 -11.52 8.08 23.03
N GLY A 378 -10.80 8.86 23.86
CA GLY A 378 -9.80 9.83 23.44
C GLY A 378 -10.27 11.29 23.49
N LEU A 379 -11.52 11.56 23.88
CA LEU A 379 -12.04 12.89 24.20
C LEU A 379 -12.20 13.02 25.72
N ASN A 380 -11.78 14.15 26.27
CA ASN A 380 -12.23 14.51 27.61
C ASN A 380 -13.63 15.12 27.58
N ASN A 381 -14.29 15.22 28.74
CA ASN A 381 -15.67 15.67 28.86
C ASN A 381 -15.93 17.06 28.24
N VAL A 382 -14.96 18.00 28.29
CA VAL A 382 -15.11 19.30 27.62
C VAL A 382 -14.90 19.19 26.11
N GLU A 383 -13.98 18.35 25.65
CA GLU A 383 -13.78 18.06 24.23
C GLU A 383 -15.02 17.42 23.60
N GLU A 384 -15.74 16.59 24.36
CA GLU A 384 -17.01 16.00 23.96
C GLU A 384 -18.11 17.04 23.70
N TYR A 385 -18.22 18.04 24.58
CA TYR A 385 -19.10 19.18 24.35
C TYR A 385 -18.65 19.97 23.11
N MET A 386 -17.33 20.20 22.97
CA MET A 386 -16.75 20.96 21.85
C MET A 386 -16.96 20.29 20.47
N VAL A 387 -17.28 19.00 20.40
CA VAL A 387 -17.72 18.34 19.14
C VAL A 387 -18.91 19.11 18.53
N ALA A 388 -19.80 19.67 19.36
CA ALA A 388 -20.92 20.48 18.91
C ALA A 388 -20.51 21.75 18.15
N GLU A 389 -19.32 22.33 18.41
CA GLU A 389 -18.83 23.49 17.64
C GLU A 389 -18.57 23.12 16.17
N SER A 390 -18.12 21.89 15.93
CA SER A 390 -17.75 21.40 14.60
C SER A 390 -18.95 20.86 13.83
N PHE A 391 -19.84 20.12 14.49
CA PHE A 391 -20.95 19.41 13.83
C PHE A 391 -22.34 20.01 14.09
N GLY A 392 -22.44 21.00 14.98
CA GLY A 392 -23.66 21.75 15.30
C GLY A 392 -24.08 21.65 16.77
N PRO A 393 -24.87 22.61 17.28
CA PRO A 393 -25.12 22.81 18.72
C PRO A 393 -25.90 21.66 19.41
N THR A 394 -26.39 20.69 18.65
CA THR A 394 -27.11 19.51 19.18
C THR A 394 -26.30 18.21 19.07
N ASN A 395 -25.06 18.28 18.57
CA ASN A 395 -24.25 17.14 18.17
C ASN A 395 -22.96 17.01 19.01
N PHE A 396 -23.02 17.33 20.31
CA PHE A 396 -21.97 16.97 21.28
C PHE A 396 -21.93 15.45 21.49
N THR A 397 -20.90 14.87 22.10
CA THR A 397 -20.82 13.41 22.34
C THR A 397 -21.19 13.05 23.78
N SER A 398 -21.12 11.77 24.16
CA SER A 398 -21.65 11.27 25.43
C SER A 398 -20.53 10.84 26.38
N PRO A 399 -20.34 11.50 27.55
CA PRO A 399 -19.18 11.26 28.42
C PRO A 399 -19.09 9.88 29.07
N TRP A 400 -20.08 9.04 28.78
CA TRP A 400 -20.27 7.71 29.36
C TRP A 400 -20.13 6.61 28.32
N ARG A 401 -19.97 6.95 27.04
CA ARG A 401 -19.97 6.01 25.93
C ARG A 401 -18.97 6.39 24.86
N VAL A 402 -18.05 5.44 24.69
CA VAL A 402 -17.06 5.41 23.61
C VAL A 402 -17.63 5.71 22.23
N ASP A 403 -18.85 5.28 21.94
CA ASP A 403 -19.50 5.37 20.64
C ASP A 403 -20.95 5.80 20.93
N THR A 404 -21.31 7.04 20.57
CA THR A 404 -22.58 7.69 20.90
C THR A 404 -23.73 7.18 20.03
N ASP A 405 -23.51 6.92 18.75
CA ASP A 405 -24.56 6.55 17.80
C ASP A 405 -24.66 5.05 17.45
N LEU A 406 -23.76 4.24 18.00
CA LEU A 406 -23.68 2.77 17.93
C LEU A 406 -23.31 2.21 16.56
N ASP A 407 -22.49 2.92 15.80
CA ASP A 407 -22.03 2.44 14.50
C ASP A 407 -20.70 1.64 14.55
N GLN A 408 -20.12 1.52 15.75
CA GLN A 408 -18.86 0.84 16.09
C GLN A 408 -17.59 1.68 15.91
N MET A 409 -17.72 2.96 15.58
CA MET A 409 -16.63 3.92 15.57
C MET A 409 -16.69 4.77 16.86
N PRO A 410 -15.56 5.06 17.53
CA PRO A 410 -15.56 5.91 18.69
C PRO A 410 -15.68 7.37 18.36
N ASP A 411 -16.33 8.10 19.24
CA ASP A 411 -16.60 9.54 19.09
C ASP A 411 -15.30 10.33 18.91
N GLY A 412 -14.26 10.03 19.70
CA GLY A 412 -12.94 10.64 19.57
C GLY A 412 -12.21 10.35 18.27
N TRP A 413 -12.35 9.14 17.73
CA TRP A 413 -11.75 8.81 16.43
C TRP A 413 -12.52 9.53 15.31
N GLU A 414 -13.85 9.50 15.33
CA GLU A 414 -14.66 10.18 14.33
C GLU A 414 -14.43 11.69 14.30
N SER A 415 -14.50 12.34 15.46
CA SER A 415 -14.30 13.78 15.60
C SER A 415 -12.92 14.23 15.10
N SER A 416 -11.87 13.47 15.43
CA SER A 416 -10.51 13.78 14.99
C SER A 416 -10.29 13.61 13.48
N ASN A 417 -11.07 12.75 12.82
CA ASN A 417 -11.06 12.53 11.37
C ASN A 417 -12.17 13.31 10.63
N GLY A 418 -12.91 14.18 11.31
CA GLY A 418 -13.94 15.02 10.69
C GLY A 418 -15.24 14.28 10.32
N LEU A 419 -15.45 13.10 10.87
CA LEU A 419 -16.71 12.35 10.81
C LEU A 419 -17.63 12.78 11.95
N ASN A 420 -18.95 12.77 11.72
CA ASN A 420 -19.94 13.24 12.68
C ASN A 420 -20.33 12.13 13.68
N PRO A 421 -19.95 12.21 14.97
CA PRO A 421 -20.15 11.11 15.94
C PRO A 421 -21.60 10.84 16.39
N ARG A 422 -22.57 11.53 15.79
CA ARG A 422 -24.00 11.33 16.02
C ARG A 422 -24.74 10.85 14.77
N ASP A 423 -24.04 10.66 13.67
CA ASP A 423 -24.60 10.20 12.40
C ASP A 423 -24.05 8.84 11.98
N GLY A 424 -24.47 7.81 12.69
CA GLY A 424 -24.02 6.42 12.47
C GLY A 424 -24.41 5.79 11.13
N THR A 425 -24.77 6.60 10.12
CA THR A 425 -24.79 6.19 8.72
C THR A 425 -23.45 6.43 8.02
N ASN A 426 -22.60 7.30 8.56
CA ASN A 426 -21.25 7.57 8.05
C ASN A 426 -20.33 6.34 8.14
N GLY A 427 -20.53 5.39 9.07
CA GLY A 427 -19.73 4.17 9.14
C GLY A 427 -19.78 3.28 7.90
N ASP A 428 -20.89 3.34 7.15
CA ASP A 428 -21.08 2.60 5.89
C ASP A 428 -20.61 3.40 4.65
N ASP A 429 -20.19 4.66 4.83
CA ASP A 429 -19.68 5.51 3.74
C ASP A 429 -18.19 5.23 3.48
N ASP A 430 -17.76 5.48 2.23
CA ASP A 430 -16.37 5.43 1.75
C ASP A 430 -16.13 6.75 0.98
N PRO A 431 -15.78 7.85 1.69
CA PRO A 431 -15.72 9.19 1.11
C PRO A 431 -14.53 9.43 0.18
N ASP A 432 -13.42 8.72 0.39
CA ASP A 432 -12.14 8.93 -0.27
C ASP A 432 -11.82 7.90 -1.38
N ARG A 433 -12.61 6.83 -1.48
CA ARG A 433 -12.63 5.85 -2.59
C ARG A 433 -11.33 5.07 -2.71
N ASP A 434 -10.86 4.59 -1.59
CA ASP A 434 -9.59 3.89 -1.48
C ASP A 434 -9.73 2.36 -1.54
N GLY A 435 -10.98 1.85 -1.49
CA GLY A 435 -11.34 0.48 -1.84
C GLY A 435 -10.82 0.01 -3.21
N TRP A 436 -10.64 -1.30 -3.36
CA TRP A 436 -9.91 -1.91 -4.48
C TRP A 436 -10.55 -3.22 -4.97
N ASP A 437 -10.54 -3.40 -6.29
CA ASP A 437 -10.99 -4.61 -7.02
C ASP A 437 -10.04 -5.79 -6.73
N ALA A 438 -10.31 -6.50 -5.64
CA ALA A 438 -9.44 -7.55 -5.10
C ALA A 438 -9.46 -8.82 -5.95
N ASP A 439 -10.56 -9.09 -6.66
CA ASP A 439 -10.69 -10.26 -7.53
C ASP A 439 -10.38 -10.00 -9.02
N GLY A 440 -10.26 -8.72 -9.40
CA GLY A 440 -9.81 -8.25 -10.71
C GLY A 440 -10.89 -8.29 -11.79
N ASP A 441 -12.17 -8.27 -11.41
CA ASP A 441 -13.31 -8.37 -12.33
C ASP A 441 -14.04 -7.03 -12.60
N GLY A 442 -13.73 -6.00 -11.82
CA GLY A 442 -14.26 -4.63 -11.90
C GLY A 442 -13.70 -3.77 -13.03
N ALA A 443 -12.52 -4.10 -13.55
CA ALA A 443 -11.83 -3.30 -14.57
C ALA A 443 -12.59 -3.18 -15.93
N VAL A 444 -12.96 -1.96 -16.33
CA VAL A 444 -13.65 -1.71 -17.60
C VAL A 444 -12.68 -1.67 -18.78
N VAL A 445 -12.52 -2.80 -19.46
CA VAL A 445 -11.63 -2.95 -20.62
C VAL A 445 -12.34 -3.42 -21.90
N TYR A 446 -11.67 -3.29 -23.05
CA TYR A 446 -12.15 -3.89 -24.29
C TYR A 446 -11.85 -5.40 -24.35
N ALA A 447 -12.89 -6.24 -24.36
CA ALA A 447 -12.73 -7.69 -24.56
C ALA A 447 -11.96 -8.09 -25.83
N SER A 448 -12.03 -7.28 -26.90
CA SER A 448 -11.16 -7.43 -28.08
C SER A 448 -10.95 -6.10 -28.78
N LEU A 449 -9.68 -5.76 -29.07
CA LEU A 449 -9.31 -4.53 -29.78
C LEU A 449 -8.71 -4.88 -31.14
N VAL A 450 -9.32 -4.38 -32.23
CA VAL A 450 -8.87 -4.63 -33.61
C VAL A 450 -8.21 -3.38 -34.23
N ASN A 451 -8.54 -2.18 -33.76
CA ASN A 451 -7.98 -0.90 -34.20
C ASN A 451 -7.97 0.09 -33.03
N THR A 452 -7.16 1.14 -33.13
CA THR A 452 -7.12 2.25 -32.16
C THR A 452 -8.51 2.88 -31.94
N VAL A 453 -8.89 3.06 -30.69
CA VAL A 453 -10.16 3.70 -30.28
C VAL A 453 -9.89 5.12 -29.83
N THR A 454 -10.75 6.07 -30.18
CA THR A 454 -10.77 7.40 -29.54
C THR A 454 -11.95 7.49 -28.57
N VAL A 455 -11.73 7.92 -27.34
CA VAL A 455 -12.78 8.15 -26.34
C VAL A 455 -13.69 9.29 -26.82
N ILE A 456 -15.01 9.08 -26.82
CA ILE A 456 -15.99 10.09 -27.27
C ILE A 456 -16.96 10.53 -26.17
N GLY A 457 -17.04 9.81 -25.06
CA GLY A 457 -17.87 10.17 -23.92
C GLY A 457 -17.77 9.14 -22.82
N VAL A 458 -17.69 9.63 -21.59
CA VAL A 458 -17.93 8.89 -20.35
C VAL A 458 -19.34 9.30 -19.88
N ASP A 459 -20.18 8.31 -19.57
CA ASP A 459 -21.62 8.49 -19.31
C ASP A 459 -21.97 8.37 -17.82
N VAL A 460 -20.96 8.22 -16.95
CA VAL A 460 -21.02 8.09 -15.49
C VAL A 460 -20.10 9.11 -14.83
N GLU A 461 -20.40 9.45 -13.58
CA GLU A 461 -19.55 10.24 -12.69
C GLU A 461 -19.01 9.34 -11.56
N LEU A 462 -18.02 9.81 -10.79
CA LEU A 462 -17.55 9.09 -9.60
C LEU A 462 -18.71 8.97 -8.58
N ASP A 463 -18.75 7.89 -7.80
CA ASP A 463 -19.86 7.48 -6.90
C ASP A 463 -21.17 7.03 -7.58
N ASP A 464 -21.25 7.06 -8.91
CA ASP A 464 -22.44 6.54 -9.58
C ASP A 464 -22.52 5.02 -9.40
N TRP A 465 -23.62 4.54 -8.82
CA TRP A 465 -23.95 3.12 -8.84
C TRP A 465 -24.27 2.65 -10.27
N VAL A 466 -23.56 1.62 -10.73
CA VAL A 466 -23.75 1.00 -12.04
C VAL A 466 -24.11 -0.47 -11.92
N VAL A 467 -24.93 -0.94 -12.85
CA VAL A 467 -25.36 -2.35 -12.93
C VAL A 467 -24.60 -3.05 -14.06
N GLU A 468 -24.36 -4.36 -13.92
CA GLU A 468 -23.73 -5.24 -14.89
C GLU A 468 -24.32 -4.98 -16.30
N ASN A 469 -23.45 -4.78 -17.29
CA ASN A 469 -23.78 -4.43 -18.68
C ASN A 469 -24.47 -3.05 -18.89
N GLN A 470 -24.60 -2.19 -17.88
CA GLN A 470 -24.99 -0.79 -18.06
C GLN A 470 -23.91 -0.06 -18.87
N THR A 471 -24.30 0.73 -19.88
CA THR A 471 -23.32 1.49 -20.68
C THR A 471 -22.71 2.61 -19.84
N VAL A 472 -21.39 2.52 -19.60
CA VAL A 472 -20.62 3.48 -18.78
C VAL A 472 -19.74 4.40 -19.63
N ALA A 473 -19.26 3.92 -20.79
CA ALA A 473 -18.40 4.72 -21.67
C ALA A 473 -18.61 4.40 -23.16
N ARG A 474 -18.16 5.33 -24.00
CA ARG A 474 -18.30 5.29 -25.46
C ARG A 474 -16.99 5.64 -26.14
N GLY A 475 -16.55 4.75 -27.03
CA GLY A 475 -15.39 4.91 -27.89
C GLY A 475 -15.74 4.95 -29.38
N GLN A 476 -14.86 5.48 -30.20
CA GLN A 476 -14.99 5.51 -31.66
C GLN A 476 -13.79 4.81 -32.32
N ILE A 477 -14.06 3.74 -33.08
CA ILE A 477 -13.06 3.01 -33.86
C ILE A 477 -13.09 3.43 -35.34
N THR A 478 -11.93 3.39 -36.00
CA THR A 478 -11.81 3.63 -37.45
C THR A 478 -11.60 2.31 -38.20
N LEU A 479 -12.56 1.92 -39.03
CA LEU A 479 -12.49 0.69 -39.82
C LEU A 479 -11.69 0.87 -41.11
N ALA A 480 -11.14 -0.23 -41.66
CA ALA A 480 -10.48 -0.27 -42.96
C ALA A 480 -11.40 0.31 -44.07
N GLY A 481 -11.08 1.53 -44.52
CA GLY A 481 -11.91 2.31 -45.45
C GLY A 481 -12.30 3.71 -44.94
N GLY A 482 -11.92 4.08 -43.71
CA GLY A 482 -12.13 5.42 -43.15
C GLY A 482 -13.53 5.67 -42.56
N ASN A 483 -14.34 4.62 -42.42
CA ASN A 483 -15.63 4.69 -41.75
C ASN A 483 -15.42 4.62 -40.23
N LYS A 484 -16.05 5.55 -39.50
CA LYS A 484 -16.02 5.61 -38.04
C LYS A 484 -17.22 4.85 -37.47
N GLN A 485 -17.00 4.00 -36.47
CA GLN A 485 -18.04 3.27 -35.74
C GLN A 485 -17.92 3.58 -34.24
N THR A 486 -19.05 3.83 -33.58
CA THR A 486 -19.12 3.97 -32.13
C THR A 486 -19.29 2.60 -31.48
N VAL A 487 -18.51 2.34 -30.43
CA VAL A 487 -18.55 1.16 -29.58
C VAL A 487 -18.86 1.62 -28.15
N THR A 488 -19.75 0.92 -27.47
CA THR A 488 -20.13 1.16 -26.08
C THR A 488 -19.42 0.15 -25.20
N LEU A 489 -18.89 0.60 -24.06
CA LEU A 489 -18.39 -0.23 -22.98
C LEU A 489 -19.48 -0.30 -21.90
N GLY A 490 -19.71 -1.49 -21.38
CA GLY A 490 -20.61 -1.71 -20.26
C GLY A 490 -19.83 -2.06 -19.00
N SER A 491 -20.41 -1.83 -17.83
CA SER A 491 -19.88 -2.32 -16.56
C SER A 491 -19.73 -3.85 -16.60
N PRO A 492 -18.61 -4.43 -16.15
CA PRO A 492 -18.47 -5.87 -15.99
C PRO A 492 -19.26 -6.41 -14.80
N VAL A 493 -19.42 -5.63 -13.71
CA VAL A 493 -20.09 -6.03 -12.45
C VAL A 493 -21.10 -4.99 -11.94
N ASP A 494 -21.79 -5.30 -10.84
CA ASP A 494 -22.66 -4.38 -10.10
C ASP A 494 -21.81 -3.66 -9.04
N GLY A 495 -21.61 -2.34 -9.13
CA GLY A 495 -20.71 -1.64 -8.21
C GLY A 495 -20.72 -0.12 -8.33
N TYR A 496 -19.82 0.53 -7.61
CA TYR A 496 -19.59 1.98 -7.62
C TYR A 496 -18.39 2.34 -8.50
N VAL A 497 -18.45 3.50 -9.17
CA VAL A 497 -17.34 3.99 -10.00
C VAL A 497 -16.32 4.73 -9.12
N TYR A 498 -15.16 4.10 -8.89
CA TYR A 498 -14.11 4.61 -7.98
C TYR A 498 -13.08 5.49 -8.71
N ASP A 499 -12.67 5.08 -9.92
CA ASP A 499 -11.69 5.83 -10.70
C ASP A 499 -12.03 5.85 -12.20
N ILE A 500 -11.62 6.91 -12.90
CA ILE A 500 -11.81 7.09 -14.34
C ILE A 500 -10.49 7.52 -14.97
N HIS A 501 -9.78 6.56 -15.57
CA HIS A 501 -8.45 6.72 -16.17
C HIS A 501 -8.42 7.42 -17.53
N VAL A 502 -9.58 7.74 -18.11
CA VAL A 502 -9.67 8.23 -19.50
C VAL A 502 -10.46 9.53 -19.65
N GLU A 503 -9.96 10.43 -20.50
CA GLU A 503 -10.63 11.67 -20.85
C GLU A 503 -11.21 11.63 -22.28
N VAL A 504 -12.22 12.48 -22.54
CA VAL A 504 -12.83 12.60 -23.85
C VAL A 504 -11.83 13.17 -24.87
N GLY A 505 -11.29 12.29 -25.70
CA GLY A 505 -10.32 12.63 -26.73
C GLY A 505 -9.12 11.69 -26.77
N ASP A 506 -8.92 10.89 -25.71
CA ASP A 506 -7.80 9.98 -25.58
C ASP A 506 -7.84 8.84 -26.59
N THR A 507 -6.66 8.33 -26.93
CA THR A 507 -6.49 7.24 -27.89
C THR A 507 -5.99 6.00 -27.18
N ILE A 508 -6.79 4.94 -27.26
CA ILE A 508 -6.52 3.65 -26.64
C ILE A 508 -5.95 2.71 -27.70
N GLU A 509 -4.77 2.16 -27.41
CA GLU A 509 -4.00 1.32 -28.34
C GLU A 509 -3.93 -0.14 -27.88
N SER A 510 -4.14 -0.42 -26.59
CA SER A 510 -4.16 -1.77 -26.02
C SER A 510 -5.55 -2.18 -25.56
N ARG A 511 -5.79 -3.50 -25.54
CA ARG A 511 -6.98 -4.08 -24.90
C ARG A 511 -6.88 -4.15 -23.38
N LEU A 512 -5.67 -3.97 -22.85
CA LEU A 512 -5.35 -4.02 -21.43
C LEU A 512 -5.46 -2.64 -20.77
N ASP A 513 -5.63 -1.57 -21.55
CA ASP A 513 -5.82 -0.22 -21.02
C ASP A 513 -7.19 -0.16 -20.31
N VAL A 514 -7.18 0.01 -18.99
CA VAL A 514 -8.37 0.14 -18.13
C VAL A 514 -8.96 1.54 -18.30
N TRP A 515 -10.27 1.64 -18.48
CA TRP A 515 -10.96 2.93 -18.67
C TRP A 515 -11.44 3.54 -17.36
N MET A 516 -11.88 2.69 -16.45
CA MET A 516 -12.41 3.02 -15.14
C MET A 516 -12.46 1.76 -14.30
N ASP A 517 -12.41 1.93 -12.99
CA ASP A 517 -12.49 0.87 -11.99
C ASP A 517 -13.85 0.93 -11.31
N ILE A 518 -14.48 -0.24 -11.20
CA ILE A 518 -15.79 -0.41 -10.61
C ILE A 518 -15.62 -1.39 -9.46
N VAL A 519 -15.89 -0.92 -8.25
CA VAL A 519 -15.67 -1.66 -7.01
C VAL A 519 -17.02 -2.16 -6.50
N GLU A 520 -17.10 -3.46 -6.18
CA GLU A 520 -18.30 -4.07 -5.62
C GLU A 520 -18.53 -3.63 -4.16
N PRO A 521 -19.78 -3.66 -3.63
CA PRO A 521 -20.05 -3.30 -2.23
C PRO A 521 -19.20 -4.06 -1.20
N GLU A 522 -18.84 -5.31 -1.49
CA GLU A 522 -17.98 -6.15 -0.66
C GLU A 522 -16.49 -5.78 -0.69
N GLU A 523 -16.08 -4.93 -1.62
CA GLU A 523 -14.70 -4.49 -1.88
C GLU A 523 -14.49 -3.00 -1.57
N GLN A 524 -15.52 -2.33 -1.05
CA GLN A 524 -15.38 -0.97 -0.51
C GLN A 524 -14.60 -1.01 0.80
N PHE A 525 -13.88 0.06 1.09
CA PHE A 525 -13.18 0.21 2.35
C PHE A 525 -13.86 1.35 3.10
N THR A 526 -14.87 1.00 3.89
CA THR A 526 -15.72 2.01 4.55
C THR A 526 -15.05 2.55 5.80
N ASN A 527 -15.53 3.69 6.31
CA ASN A 527 -15.00 4.33 7.52
C ASN A 527 -14.88 3.37 8.73
N VAL A 528 -15.83 2.45 8.90
CA VAL A 528 -15.74 1.44 9.99
C VAL A 528 -14.64 0.40 9.72
N MET A 529 -14.35 0.07 8.47
CA MET A 529 -13.24 -0.82 8.10
C MET A 529 -11.90 -0.14 8.36
N GLU A 530 -11.80 1.15 8.04
CA GLU A 530 -10.64 1.99 8.32
C GLU A 530 -10.30 2.11 9.81
N TYR A 531 -11.32 2.34 10.63
CA TYR A 531 -11.14 2.30 12.09
C TYR A 531 -10.65 0.91 12.56
N ASN A 532 -11.19 -0.16 11.97
CA ASN A 532 -10.85 -1.53 12.31
C ASN A 532 -9.53 -2.04 11.69
N ALA A 533 -8.91 -1.29 10.77
CA ALA A 533 -7.61 -1.63 10.16
C ALA A 533 -6.52 -1.86 11.22
N ARG A 534 -6.69 -1.27 12.41
CA ARG A 534 -5.82 -1.44 13.57
C ARG A 534 -5.83 -2.82 14.23
N ASP A 535 -6.81 -3.66 13.91
CA ASP A 535 -6.94 -5.05 14.41
C ASP A 535 -7.02 -5.97 13.18
N ARG A 536 -5.87 -6.16 12.54
CA ARG A 536 -5.78 -6.78 11.20
C ARG A 536 -6.20 -8.25 11.21
N ASP A 537 -5.96 -8.95 12.31
CA ASP A 537 -6.33 -10.37 12.46
C ASP A 537 -7.71 -10.60 13.11
N GLY A 538 -8.37 -9.53 13.55
CA GLY A 538 -9.70 -9.53 14.14
C GLY A 538 -9.78 -10.32 15.44
N ASP A 539 -8.66 -10.44 16.17
CA ASP A 539 -8.60 -11.19 17.43
C ASP A 539 -9.04 -10.36 18.66
N GLY A 540 -9.32 -9.07 18.43
CA GLY A 540 -9.71 -8.10 19.45
C GLY A 540 -8.51 -7.47 20.17
N VAL A 541 -7.29 -7.74 19.73
CA VAL A 541 -6.06 -7.10 20.20
C VAL A 541 -5.54 -6.19 19.10
N ILE A 542 -5.49 -4.90 19.41
CA ILE A 542 -4.92 -3.89 18.50
C ILE A 542 -3.45 -4.24 18.22
N ASP A 543 -3.16 -4.56 16.95
CA ASP A 543 -1.83 -4.89 16.42
C ASP A 543 -1.29 -3.80 15.47
N GLY A 544 -2.16 -2.98 14.88
CA GLY A 544 -1.85 -1.89 13.95
C GLY A 544 -2.43 -0.52 14.34
N ARG A 545 -2.70 0.32 13.35
CA ARG A 545 -3.28 1.68 13.46
C ARG A 545 -4.52 1.81 12.58
N SER A 546 -5.38 2.76 12.90
CA SER A 546 -6.47 3.16 12.01
C SER A 546 -5.96 4.14 10.95
N THR A 547 -6.70 4.23 9.85
CA THR A 547 -6.44 5.12 8.70
C THR A 547 -7.29 6.39 8.77
N ASP A 548 -7.02 7.36 7.88
CA ASP A 548 -7.79 8.60 7.77
C ASP A 548 -8.90 8.46 6.70
N PRO A 549 -10.18 8.42 7.10
CA PRO A 549 -11.34 8.18 6.22
C PRO A 549 -11.62 9.22 5.15
N LEU A 550 -10.85 10.29 5.14
CA LEU A 550 -10.97 11.35 4.14
C LEU A 550 -9.74 11.39 3.21
N VAL A 551 -8.79 10.48 3.38
CA VAL A 551 -7.50 10.47 2.69
C VAL A 551 -7.16 9.05 2.23
N ALA A 552 -7.37 8.80 0.94
CA ALA A 552 -7.18 7.48 0.31
C ALA A 552 -5.77 6.87 0.36
N ASP A 553 -4.79 7.56 0.93
CA ASP A 553 -3.38 7.17 1.07
C ASP A 553 -2.85 7.95 2.29
N THR A 554 -3.01 7.34 3.47
CA THR A 554 -2.80 7.99 4.77
C THR A 554 -1.35 8.43 4.97
N ASP A 555 -0.38 7.64 4.52
CA ASP A 555 1.04 7.92 4.72
C ASP A 555 1.74 8.62 3.52
N GLY A 556 1.09 8.65 2.36
CA GLY A 556 1.51 9.36 1.16
C GLY A 556 2.60 8.65 0.36
N ASP A 557 2.70 7.32 0.44
CA ASP A 557 3.67 6.51 -0.31
C ASP A 557 3.22 6.19 -1.76
N GLY A 558 1.93 6.37 -2.04
CA GLY A 558 1.29 6.15 -3.34
C GLY A 558 0.46 4.86 -3.45
N LEU A 559 0.46 4.02 -2.43
CA LEU A 559 -0.45 2.89 -2.26
C LEU A 559 -1.71 3.36 -1.52
N ARG A 560 -2.87 2.77 -1.82
CA ARG A 560 -4.13 3.16 -1.16
C ARG A 560 -4.37 2.30 0.06
N ASP A 561 -4.88 2.88 1.13
CA ASP A 561 -5.05 2.19 2.42
C ASP A 561 -5.88 0.90 2.27
N GLY A 562 -6.96 0.93 1.49
CA GLY A 562 -7.77 -0.25 1.16
C GLY A 562 -6.97 -1.39 0.51
N ILE A 563 -5.99 -1.10 -0.34
CA ILE A 563 -5.11 -2.11 -0.97
C ILE A 563 -4.20 -2.74 0.10
N GLU A 564 -3.69 -1.93 1.01
CA GLU A 564 -2.74 -2.35 2.04
C GLU A 564 -3.36 -3.29 3.07
N VAL A 565 -4.59 -2.97 3.48
CA VAL A 565 -5.33 -3.71 4.50
C VAL A 565 -5.98 -4.97 3.92
N MET A 566 -6.57 -4.89 2.72
CA MET A 566 -7.13 -6.08 2.05
C MET A 566 -6.03 -7.02 1.55
N GLY A 567 -4.91 -6.44 1.14
CA GLY A 567 -3.74 -7.15 0.66
C GLY A 567 -3.83 -7.61 -0.80
N TRP A 568 -2.68 -7.93 -1.37
CA TRP A 568 -2.55 -8.43 -2.74
C TRP A 568 -1.79 -9.75 -2.79
N GLU A 569 -1.99 -10.52 -3.86
CA GLU A 569 -1.32 -11.81 -4.04
C GLU A 569 0.00 -11.63 -4.82
N ILE A 570 1.11 -11.99 -4.19
CA ILE A 570 2.41 -12.07 -4.86
C ILE A 570 2.83 -13.51 -5.14
N LEU A 571 3.70 -13.68 -6.13
CA LEU A 571 4.30 -14.96 -6.48
C LEU A 571 5.80 -14.95 -6.12
N VAL A 572 6.15 -15.69 -5.07
CA VAL A 572 7.54 -15.87 -4.65
C VAL A 572 8.05 -17.22 -5.14
N VAL A 573 9.19 -17.20 -5.84
CA VAL A 573 9.89 -18.39 -6.29
C VAL A 573 11.04 -18.67 -5.33
N ASN A 574 10.76 -19.45 -4.29
CA ASN A 574 11.81 -20.06 -3.48
C ASN A 574 12.14 -21.46 -4.01
N VAL A 575 12.61 -22.37 -3.16
CA VAL A 575 12.75 -23.82 -3.46
C VAL A 575 11.44 -24.46 -4.02
N GLY A 576 10.32 -23.71 -4.07
CA GLY A 576 9.27 -23.85 -5.08
C GLY A 576 8.48 -22.54 -5.31
N VAL A 577 7.42 -22.61 -6.12
CA VAL A 577 6.53 -21.45 -6.36
C VAL A 577 5.47 -21.38 -5.27
N GLN A 578 5.44 -20.28 -4.52
CA GLN A 578 4.45 -20.01 -3.47
C GLN A 578 3.66 -18.73 -3.79
N ARG A 579 2.36 -18.79 -3.54
CA ARG A 579 1.49 -17.61 -3.58
C ARG A 579 1.22 -17.19 -2.16
N ILE A 580 1.52 -15.93 -1.84
CA ILE A 580 1.30 -15.36 -0.52
C ILE A 580 0.47 -14.09 -0.67
N ILE A 581 -0.42 -13.86 0.30
CA ILE A 581 -1.14 -12.59 0.40
C ILE A 581 -0.26 -11.69 1.27
N VAL A 582 0.10 -10.53 0.72
CA VAL A 582 0.87 -9.48 1.38
C VAL A 582 -0.09 -8.41 1.84
N THR A 583 0.17 -7.84 3.00
CA THR A 583 -0.55 -6.70 3.57
C THR A 583 0.52 -5.76 4.12
N SER A 584 0.29 -4.46 4.09
CA SER A 584 1.16 -3.43 4.66
C SER A 584 0.44 -2.65 5.77
N ASP A 585 1.17 -1.82 6.52
CA ASP A 585 0.63 -0.88 7.49
C ASP A 585 0.42 0.48 6.80
N PRO A 586 -0.83 0.89 6.52
CA PRO A 586 -1.13 2.13 5.77
C PRO A 586 -0.74 3.42 6.49
N GLY A 587 -0.32 3.31 7.75
CA GLY A 587 0.24 4.44 8.49
C GLY A 587 1.76 4.59 8.36
N LEU A 588 2.44 3.75 7.55
CA LEU A 588 3.89 3.66 7.45
C LEU A 588 4.37 3.52 6.00
N TYR A 589 5.00 4.59 5.51
CA TYR A 589 5.62 4.66 4.17
C TYR A 589 6.52 3.46 3.75
N ASP A 590 7.00 2.67 4.71
CA ASP A 590 7.92 1.54 4.56
C ASP A 590 7.65 0.60 5.75
N THR A 591 6.79 -0.40 5.52
CA THR A 591 6.24 -1.26 6.57
C THR A 591 7.31 -2.13 7.23
N ASP A 592 8.22 -2.71 6.45
CA ASP A 592 9.24 -3.63 6.95
C ASP A 592 10.63 -3.00 7.22
N ALA A 593 10.76 -1.71 6.88
CA ALA A 593 11.93 -0.87 7.09
C ALA A 593 13.19 -1.32 6.31
N ASP A 594 13.02 -1.95 5.16
CA ASP A 594 14.11 -2.30 4.25
C ASP A 594 14.58 -1.09 3.40
N GLY A 595 13.76 -0.04 3.33
CA GLY A 595 14.01 1.22 2.66
C GLY A 595 13.48 1.30 1.23
N LEU A 596 12.67 0.34 0.79
CA LEU A 596 11.67 0.50 -0.26
C LEU A 596 10.39 1.08 0.36
N SER A 597 9.45 1.55 -0.48
CA SER A 597 8.12 1.91 0.00
C SER A 597 7.15 0.84 -0.44
N ASP A 598 6.05 0.71 0.29
CA ASP A 598 5.07 -0.34 0.07
C ASP A 598 4.49 -0.27 -1.36
N PHE A 599 4.32 0.95 -1.90
CA PHE A 599 3.98 1.18 -3.31
C PHE A 599 5.02 0.64 -4.33
N VAL A 600 6.33 0.84 -4.05
CA VAL A 600 7.41 0.37 -4.94
C VAL A 600 7.43 -1.16 -4.93
N GLU A 601 7.18 -1.75 -3.77
CA GLU A 601 7.08 -3.19 -3.60
C GLU A 601 5.87 -3.79 -4.30
N PHE A 602 4.73 -3.11 -4.23
CA PHE A 602 3.52 -3.50 -4.95
C PHE A 602 3.70 -3.45 -6.49
N SER A 603 4.38 -2.44 -7.02
CA SER A 603 4.29 -2.09 -8.45
C SER A 603 5.56 -2.17 -9.29
N GLU A 604 6.76 -2.07 -8.72
CA GLU A 604 8.01 -1.89 -9.49
C GLU A 604 8.98 -3.07 -9.45
N LEU A 605 8.98 -3.88 -8.38
CA LEU A 605 10.04 -4.88 -8.15
C LEU A 605 9.85 -6.19 -8.91
N CYS A 606 8.64 -6.73 -8.90
CA CYS A 606 8.32 -8.02 -9.51
C CYS A 606 7.04 -7.93 -10.33
N ASP A 607 6.82 -8.86 -11.26
CA ASP A 607 5.61 -8.90 -12.11
C ASP A 607 4.28 -8.90 -11.30
N THR A 608 4.34 -9.33 -10.04
CA THR A 608 3.22 -9.33 -9.08
C THR A 608 3.52 -8.56 -7.79
N GLY A 609 4.63 -7.83 -7.72
CA GLY A 609 5.15 -7.19 -6.51
C GLY A 609 5.95 -8.11 -5.56
N SER A 610 6.71 -7.49 -4.65
CA SER A 610 7.44 -8.12 -3.53
C SER A 610 6.63 -8.03 -2.22
N ASN A 611 7.20 -8.49 -1.11
CA ASN A 611 6.54 -8.57 0.18
C ASN A 611 6.87 -7.39 1.10
N ALA A 612 6.04 -6.35 1.06
CA ALA A 612 6.18 -5.15 1.92
C ALA A 612 6.16 -5.38 3.44
N SER A 613 5.80 -6.59 3.89
CA SER A 613 5.85 -6.97 5.30
C SER A 613 7.13 -7.73 5.68
N ASN A 614 8.03 -8.02 4.74
CA ASN A 614 9.19 -8.86 4.95
C ASN A 614 10.38 -8.45 4.06
N PRO A 615 11.50 -7.99 4.66
CA PRO A 615 12.58 -7.28 3.95
C PRO A 615 13.48 -8.18 3.08
N ASP A 616 13.09 -9.44 2.89
CA ASP A 616 13.78 -10.51 2.16
C ASP A 616 12.68 -11.46 1.65
N THR A 617 12.12 -11.13 0.49
CA THR A 617 10.90 -11.74 -0.04
C THR A 617 11.07 -13.22 -0.36
N ASP A 618 12.17 -13.61 -1.00
CA ASP A 618 12.43 -14.98 -1.43
C ASP A 618 13.24 -15.82 -0.42
N GLY A 619 13.86 -15.18 0.56
CA GLY A 619 14.54 -15.81 1.68
C GLY A 619 15.94 -16.33 1.35
N ASP A 620 16.60 -15.79 0.33
CA ASP A 620 17.94 -16.16 -0.09
C ASP A 620 19.05 -15.51 0.79
N GLY A 621 18.68 -14.54 1.64
CA GLY A 621 19.55 -13.83 2.57
C GLY A 621 20.12 -12.50 2.03
N LEU A 622 19.73 -12.10 0.83
CA LEU A 622 19.75 -10.72 0.36
C LEU A 622 18.44 -10.04 0.81
N GLY A 623 18.32 -8.74 0.54
CA GLY A 623 17.10 -8.03 0.90
C GLY A 623 16.65 -7.23 -0.31
N ASP A 624 15.35 -7.03 -0.44
CA ASP A 624 14.71 -6.58 -1.67
C ASP A 624 15.32 -5.26 -2.18
N GLN A 625 15.58 -4.29 -1.28
CA GLN A 625 16.28 -3.05 -1.63
C GLN A 625 17.69 -3.28 -2.22
N ALA A 626 18.43 -4.25 -1.66
CA ALA A 626 19.80 -4.53 -2.09
C ALA A 626 19.82 -5.05 -3.53
N GLU A 627 18.87 -5.91 -3.85
CA GLU A 627 18.76 -6.61 -5.13
C GLU A 627 18.24 -5.71 -6.24
N ALA A 628 17.29 -4.82 -5.93
CA ALA A 628 16.67 -3.96 -6.93
C ALA A 628 17.31 -2.58 -7.12
N LEU A 629 17.76 -1.94 -6.03
CA LEU A 629 18.27 -0.57 -6.08
C LEU A 629 19.79 -0.48 -5.92
N SER A 630 20.33 -1.18 -4.93
CA SER A 630 21.77 -1.07 -4.62
C SER A 630 22.63 -1.81 -5.64
N GLY A 631 22.16 -2.98 -6.08
CA GLY A 631 22.85 -3.88 -6.98
C GLY A 631 24.18 -4.40 -6.41
N PHE A 632 24.79 -5.28 -7.17
CA PHE A 632 26.06 -5.93 -6.85
C PHE A 632 27.12 -5.56 -7.88
N THR A 633 28.37 -5.93 -7.61
CA THR A 633 29.48 -5.63 -8.54
C THR A 633 30.36 -6.85 -8.74
N TRP A 634 30.42 -7.33 -9.99
CA TRP A 634 31.28 -8.42 -10.42
C TRP A 634 32.32 -7.89 -11.41
N GLU A 635 33.61 -8.14 -11.16
CA GLU A 635 34.74 -7.62 -11.95
C GLU A 635 34.75 -6.10 -12.29
N GLY A 636 33.93 -5.30 -11.60
CA GLY A 636 33.80 -3.86 -11.80
C GLY A 636 32.58 -3.41 -12.62
N GLU A 637 31.76 -4.34 -13.09
CA GLU A 637 30.45 -4.09 -13.70
C GLU A 637 29.34 -4.35 -12.67
N SER A 638 28.29 -3.51 -12.69
CA SER A 638 27.16 -3.65 -11.77
C SER A 638 26.08 -4.55 -12.34
N TYR A 639 25.55 -5.46 -11.54
CA TYR A 639 24.43 -6.35 -11.88
C TYR A 639 23.41 -6.36 -10.74
N PHE A 640 22.24 -6.94 -10.99
CA PHE A 640 21.11 -7.03 -10.07
C PHE A 640 20.57 -8.47 -10.10
N THR A 641 19.97 -8.88 -8.99
CA THR A 641 19.24 -10.15 -8.80
C THR A 641 17.76 -9.84 -8.64
N ASP A 642 16.91 -10.85 -8.79
CA ASP A 642 15.46 -10.71 -8.69
C ASP A 642 15.01 -11.02 -7.25
N ALA A 643 14.56 -10.01 -6.50
CA ALA A 643 14.11 -10.14 -5.09
C ALA A 643 12.95 -11.13 -4.83
N CYS A 644 12.30 -11.61 -5.89
CA CYS A 644 11.23 -12.60 -5.81
C CYS A 644 11.67 -14.00 -6.27
N MET A 645 12.93 -14.16 -6.67
CA MET A 645 13.49 -15.42 -7.15
C MET A 645 14.77 -15.75 -6.41
N PHE A 646 14.67 -16.78 -5.57
CA PHE A 646 15.74 -17.31 -4.74
C PHE A 646 17.00 -17.77 -5.51
N ASP A 647 16.89 -17.93 -6.83
CA ASP A 647 17.93 -18.37 -7.77
C ASP A 647 17.63 -17.67 -9.12
N THR A 648 18.22 -16.50 -9.35
CA THR A 648 17.88 -15.62 -10.48
C THR A 648 18.24 -16.29 -11.82
N ASP A 649 19.40 -16.94 -11.92
CA ASP A 649 19.87 -17.56 -13.17
C ASP A 649 19.55 -19.06 -13.32
N ASN A 650 18.88 -19.64 -12.33
CA ASN A 650 18.36 -21.00 -12.31
C ASN A 650 19.46 -22.06 -12.50
N ASP A 651 20.55 -21.90 -11.78
CA ASP A 651 21.68 -22.81 -11.82
C ASP A 651 21.72 -23.81 -10.64
N GLY A 652 20.90 -23.55 -9.62
CA GLY A 652 20.75 -24.35 -8.41
C GLY A 652 21.47 -23.81 -7.18
N LEU A 653 22.16 -22.67 -7.27
CA LEU A 653 22.67 -21.87 -6.16
C LEU A 653 21.68 -20.77 -5.79
N GLU A 654 21.76 -20.31 -4.53
CA GLU A 654 20.95 -19.20 -4.04
C GLU A 654 21.74 -17.90 -4.22
N ASP A 655 21.10 -16.84 -4.73
CA ASP A 655 21.80 -15.60 -5.10
C ASP A 655 22.63 -15.02 -3.93
N GLY A 656 22.10 -15.11 -2.71
CA GLY A 656 22.78 -14.74 -1.48
C GLY A 656 24.08 -15.49 -1.19
N GLU A 657 24.16 -16.80 -1.48
CA GLU A 657 25.40 -17.60 -1.35
C GLU A 657 26.43 -17.19 -2.41
N GLU A 658 25.97 -16.87 -3.61
CA GLU A 658 26.84 -16.50 -4.73
C GLU A 658 27.47 -15.12 -4.56
N VAL A 659 26.71 -14.18 -4.00
CA VAL A 659 27.19 -12.82 -3.65
C VAL A 659 28.01 -12.84 -2.36
N ILE A 660 27.67 -13.71 -1.40
CA ILE A 660 28.33 -13.80 -0.09
C ILE A 660 28.82 -15.22 0.14
N ALA A 661 30.14 -15.40 0.10
CA ALA A 661 30.80 -16.70 0.27
C ALA A 661 30.27 -17.45 1.51
N GLY A 662 29.50 -18.50 1.29
CA GLY A 662 28.87 -19.26 2.36
C GLY A 662 29.42 -20.68 2.46
N GLN A 663 28.58 -21.70 2.29
CA GLN A 663 28.93 -23.07 2.69
C GLN A 663 29.98 -23.74 1.79
N ASP A 664 30.05 -23.43 0.50
CA ASP A 664 31.04 -24.01 -0.41
C ASP A 664 32.32 -23.14 -0.55
N ASN A 665 32.25 -21.87 -0.14
CA ASN A 665 33.30 -20.82 -0.22
C ASN A 665 33.64 -20.36 -1.64
N PHE A 666 32.79 -20.64 -2.63
CA PHE A 666 32.86 -19.97 -3.92
C PHE A 666 32.02 -18.70 -3.88
N LEU A 667 32.37 -17.78 -4.76
CA LEU A 667 31.61 -16.56 -5.02
C LEU A 667 31.46 -16.60 -6.53
N THR A 668 30.26 -16.80 -7.02
CA THR A 668 29.90 -16.91 -8.44
C THR A 668 29.02 -15.71 -8.81
N HIS A 669 28.64 -15.61 -10.08
CA HIS A 669 27.85 -14.49 -10.56
C HIS A 669 26.36 -14.87 -10.56
N ALA A 670 25.61 -14.44 -9.54
CA ALA A 670 24.18 -14.73 -9.30
C ALA A 670 23.13 -14.34 -10.37
N ASN A 671 23.56 -13.98 -11.57
CA ASN A 671 22.67 -13.72 -12.72
C ASN A 671 23.33 -14.22 -14.02
N ASN A 672 24.25 -15.16 -13.86
CA ASN A 672 24.95 -15.84 -14.93
C ASN A 672 25.25 -17.26 -14.47
N SER A 673 24.41 -18.20 -14.89
CA SER A 673 24.42 -19.59 -14.45
C SER A 673 25.71 -20.40 -14.73
N ASP A 674 26.71 -19.80 -15.38
CA ASP A 674 28.00 -20.37 -15.79
C ASP A 674 29.04 -19.24 -15.72
N THR A 675 29.65 -19.07 -14.55
CA THR A 675 30.48 -17.90 -14.24
C THR A 675 31.79 -17.87 -15.02
N ASP A 676 32.34 -19.03 -15.39
CA ASP A 676 33.62 -19.15 -16.11
C ASP A 676 33.50 -19.50 -17.59
N ASP A 677 32.27 -19.53 -18.12
CA ASP A 677 31.88 -19.71 -19.52
C ASP A 677 32.39 -21.05 -20.12
N ASP A 678 32.33 -22.13 -19.36
CA ASP A 678 32.86 -23.44 -19.77
C ASP A 678 31.78 -24.45 -20.23
N GLY A 679 30.51 -24.09 -20.04
CA GLY A 679 29.32 -24.86 -20.40
C GLY A 679 28.78 -25.74 -19.27
N LEU A 680 29.40 -25.75 -18.09
CA LEU A 680 28.88 -26.33 -16.87
C LEU A 680 28.24 -25.24 -16.02
N LYS A 681 27.07 -25.52 -15.47
CA LYS A 681 26.45 -24.56 -14.55
C LYS A 681 27.15 -24.55 -13.21
N ASP A 682 27.30 -23.40 -12.56
CA ASP A 682 28.07 -23.29 -11.31
C ASP A 682 27.49 -24.24 -10.23
N GLY A 683 26.17 -24.24 -10.04
CA GLY A 683 25.48 -25.17 -9.16
C GLY A 683 25.69 -26.66 -9.51
N ASN A 684 25.89 -27.01 -10.79
CA ASN A 684 26.25 -28.36 -11.23
C ASN A 684 27.71 -28.71 -10.94
N GLU A 685 28.57 -27.75 -10.68
CA GLU A 685 29.96 -28.00 -10.30
C GLU A 685 30.08 -28.31 -8.82
N VAL A 686 29.40 -27.53 -7.98
CA VAL A 686 29.59 -27.56 -6.52
C VAL A 686 28.55 -28.41 -5.79
N LEU A 687 27.27 -28.30 -6.13
CA LEU A 687 26.16 -28.96 -5.42
C LEU A 687 25.65 -30.20 -6.16
N PHE A 688 25.37 -30.08 -7.46
CA PHE A 688 24.62 -31.05 -8.24
C PHE A 688 25.44 -31.74 -9.34
N VAL A 689 26.67 -32.13 -9.03
CA VAL A 689 27.58 -32.87 -9.93
C VAL A 689 26.83 -33.84 -10.85
N PRO A 690 26.71 -33.55 -12.17
CA PRO A 690 25.88 -34.30 -13.14
C PRO A 690 26.19 -35.79 -13.22
N ARG A 691 27.44 -36.15 -12.86
CA ARG A 691 27.97 -37.50 -12.88
C ARG A 691 28.11 -38.01 -11.45
N PRO A 692 27.57 -39.19 -11.12
CA PRO A 692 27.56 -39.66 -9.75
C PRO A 692 28.99 -40.01 -9.31
N PHE A 693 29.33 -39.64 -8.07
CA PHE A 693 30.61 -39.95 -7.39
C PHE A 693 31.87 -39.36 -8.02
N GLN A 694 31.74 -38.46 -9.00
CA GLN A 694 32.82 -37.56 -9.34
C GLN A 694 32.95 -36.49 -8.24
N LYS A 695 34.14 -35.91 -8.10
CA LYS A 695 34.31 -34.75 -7.23
C LYS A 695 33.83 -33.48 -7.95
N PRO A 696 33.41 -32.45 -7.19
CA PRO A 696 33.18 -31.11 -7.71
C PRO A 696 34.36 -30.55 -8.52
N THR A 697 34.04 -29.74 -9.53
CA THR A 697 34.95 -28.84 -10.26
C THR A 697 34.91 -27.44 -9.60
N ASN A 698 35.60 -26.47 -10.16
CA ASN A 698 35.70 -25.12 -9.61
C ASN A 698 35.02 -24.12 -10.54
N PRO A 699 33.90 -23.49 -10.14
CA PRO A 699 33.07 -22.63 -11.00
C PRO A 699 33.66 -21.27 -11.36
N LEU A 700 34.96 -21.10 -11.11
CA LEU A 700 35.71 -19.89 -11.43
C LEU A 700 36.89 -20.19 -12.36
N LEU A 701 37.05 -21.46 -12.76
CA LEU A 701 38.11 -21.96 -13.60
C LEU A 701 37.53 -22.95 -14.61
N ASN A 702 37.39 -22.48 -15.84
CA ASN A 702 36.91 -23.26 -16.98
C ASN A 702 37.72 -24.52 -17.37
N ASP A 703 38.76 -24.86 -16.61
CA ASP A 703 39.63 -26.04 -16.77
C ASP A 703 40.25 -26.32 -15.39
N THR A 704 39.54 -27.09 -14.56
CA THR A 704 39.89 -27.31 -13.15
C THR A 704 41.16 -28.14 -12.97
N ASP A 705 41.40 -29.12 -13.84
CA ASP A 705 42.58 -30.01 -13.76
C ASP A 705 43.79 -29.54 -14.60
N ALA A 706 43.60 -28.48 -15.39
CA ALA A 706 44.59 -27.79 -16.21
C ALA A 706 45.18 -28.66 -17.33
N ASP A 707 44.39 -29.57 -17.90
CA ASP A 707 44.81 -30.44 -19.00
C ASP A 707 44.47 -29.90 -20.40
N GLY A 708 43.71 -28.82 -20.47
CA GLY A 708 43.38 -28.06 -21.67
C GLY A 708 42.00 -28.39 -22.28
N MET A 709 41.19 -29.19 -21.61
CA MET A 709 39.77 -29.41 -21.91
C MET A 709 38.90 -28.57 -20.94
N LEU A 710 37.68 -28.25 -21.37
CA LEU A 710 36.74 -27.48 -20.54
C LEU A 710 35.93 -28.44 -19.66
N ASP A 711 35.68 -28.09 -18.39
CA ASP A 711 35.01 -28.99 -17.45
C ASP A 711 33.59 -29.32 -17.91
N GLY A 712 32.84 -28.30 -18.39
CA GLY A 712 31.51 -28.44 -18.97
C GLY A 712 31.44 -29.36 -20.19
N TRP A 713 32.46 -29.34 -21.05
CA TRP A 713 32.53 -30.24 -22.19
C TRP A 713 32.80 -31.69 -21.78
N GLU A 714 33.68 -31.91 -20.80
CA GLU A 714 33.99 -33.26 -20.30
C GLU A 714 32.86 -33.90 -19.48
N MET A 715 32.09 -33.08 -18.79
CA MET A 715 31.00 -33.51 -17.90
C MET A 715 29.65 -33.61 -18.59
N GLN A 716 29.60 -33.44 -19.90
CA GLN A 716 28.35 -33.47 -20.66
C GLN A 716 27.58 -34.77 -20.43
N VAL A 717 26.32 -34.61 -20.03
CA VAL A 717 25.33 -35.67 -19.85
C VAL A 717 24.26 -35.53 -20.91
N LYS A 718 23.49 -36.59 -21.15
CA LYS A 718 22.43 -36.57 -22.16
C LYS A 718 21.29 -35.66 -21.72
N SER A 719 21.08 -34.57 -22.45
CA SER A 719 19.99 -33.61 -22.24
C SER A 719 19.20 -33.41 -23.54
N ALA A 720 17.87 -33.57 -23.45
CA ALA A 720 16.99 -33.23 -24.55
C ALA A 720 16.69 -31.71 -24.62
N GLU A 721 16.83 -31.02 -23.48
CA GLU A 721 16.61 -29.57 -23.37
C GLU A 721 17.82 -28.83 -23.96
N ASP A 722 19.03 -29.28 -23.62
CA ASP A 722 20.29 -28.66 -24.08
C ASP A 722 20.78 -29.25 -25.41
N ASN A 723 20.07 -30.22 -25.98
CA ASN A 723 20.41 -30.93 -27.22
C ASN A 723 21.83 -31.55 -27.19
N THR A 724 22.17 -32.22 -26.09
CA THR A 724 23.50 -32.78 -25.84
C THR A 724 23.52 -34.30 -25.82
N ASN A 725 24.63 -34.87 -26.28
CA ASN A 725 24.95 -36.28 -26.08
C ASN A 725 25.82 -36.46 -24.82
N SER A 726 25.96 -37.71 -24.35
CA SER A 726 26.70 -37.96 -23.12
C SER A 726 28.15 -38.32 -23.41
N HIS A 727 29.08 -37.53 -22.88
CA HIS A 727 30.52 -37.81 -22.82
C HIS A 727 30.89 -38.63 -21.55
N SER A 728 29.89 -38.96 -20.74
CA SER A 728 30.07 -39.59 -19.44
C SER A 728 30.27 -41.11 -19.56
N LEU A 729 31.48 -41.55 -19.90
CA LEU A 729 31.83 -42.97 -20.00
C LEU A 729 32.56 -43.48 -18.74
N TRP A 730 31.97 -44.45 -18.03
CA TRP A 730 32.60 -45.12 -16.89
C TRP A 730 33.38 -46.35 -17.35
N VAL A 731 34.71 -46.35 -17.15
CA VAL A 731 35.60 -47.44 -17.54
C VAL A 731 35.98 -48.28 -16.33
N SER A 732 35.68 -49.58 -16.36
CA SER A 732 36.02 -50.51 -15.28
C SER A 732 36.76 -51.76 -15.77
N ALA A 733 37.94 -52.03 -15.19
CA ALA A 733 38.75 -53.22 -15.49
C ALA A 733 38.33 -54.46 -14.68
N SER A 734 37.37 -54.31 -13.77
CA SER A 734 36.88 -55.37 -12.87
C SER A 734 35.37 -55.27 -12.71
N SER A 735 34.71 -56.35 -12.32
CA SER A 735 33.29 -56.29 -12.04
C SER A 735 32.99 -55.36 -10.86
N TRP A 736 31.92 -54.58 -10.99
CA TRP A 736 31.56 -53.53 -10.04
C TRP A 736 30.05 -53.54 -9.80
N SER A 737 29.63 -53.04 -8.64
CA SER A 737 28.21 -52.96 -8.31
C SER A 737 27.66 -51.59 -8.68
N ARG A 738 26.61 -51.54 -9.50
CA ARG A 738 25.93 -50.30 -9.87
C ARG A 738 25.36 -49.61 -8.61
N PRO A 739 25.77 -48.38 -8.31
CA PRO A 739 25.26 -47.63 -7.17
C PRO A 739 23.74 -47.37 -7.26
N GLY A 740 23.06 -47.29 -6.11
CA GLY A 740 21.60 -47.09 -6.05
C GLY A 740 20.75 -48.32 -6.44
N CYS A 741 21.37 -49.45 -6.82
CA CYS A 741 20.67 -50.68 -7.16
C CYS A 741 20.50 -51.59 -5.92
N GLU A 742 19.26 -51.83 -5.49
CA GLU A 742 18.95 -52.86 -4.50
C GLU A 742 18.75 -54.23 -5.18
N SER A 743 19.52 -55.24 -4.75
CA SER A 743 19.43 -56.59 -5.32
C SER A 743 18.05 -57.21 -5.06
N SER A 744 17.27 -57.42 -6.11
CA SER A 744 16.01 -58.17 -6.08
C SER A 744 16.13 -59.47 -6.88
N GLN A 745 15.17 -60.42 -6.76
CA GLN A 745 15.28 -61.72 -7.42
C GLN A 745 15.33 -61.66 -8.97
N ASN A 746 15.06 -60.50 -9.57
CA ASN A 746 15.03 -60.27 -11.01
C ASN A 746 15.99 -59.18 -11.51
N ASN A 747 16.79 -58.54 -10.64
CA ASN A 747 17.71 -57.46 -11.04
C ASN A 747 19.11 -57.71 -10.48
N ASN A 748 20.08 -57.96 -11.37
CA ASN A 748 21.48 -58.14 -10.98
C ASN A 748 22.16 -56.77 -10.94
N CYS A 749 22.62 -56.34 -9.78
CA CYS A 749 23.30 -55.06 -9.61
C CYS A 749 24.79 -55.12 -9.96
N LEU A 750 25.31 -56.29 -10.35
CA LEU A 750 26.69 -56.49 -10.74
C LEU A 750 26.86 -56.25 -12.25
N MET A 751 27.75 -55.32 -12.59
CA MET A 751 28.17 -55.00 -13.94
C MET A 751 29.48 -55.75 -14.25
N GLU A 752 29.62 -56.23 -15.48
CA GLU A 752 30.86 -56.86 -15.95
C GLU A 752 31.93 -55.78 -16.23
N PRO A 753 33.20 -56.15 -16.42
CA PRO A 753 34.23 -55.21 -16.84
C PRO A 753 33.94 -54.66 -18.25
N GLY A 754 34.06 -53.35 -18.45
CA GLY A 754 33.68 -52.68 -19.71
C GLY A 754 33.50 -51.17 -19.54
N GLY A 755 33.10 -50.51 -20.62
CA GLY A 755 32.80 -49.07 -20.70
C GLY A 755 31.28 -48.87 -20.71
N TYR A 756 30.77 -48.14 -19.72
CA TYR A 756 29.34 -47.94 -19.53
C TYR A 756 29.00 -46.45 -19.57
N VAL A 757 28.12 -46.06 -20.49
CA VAL A 757 27.65 -44.69 -20.61
C VAL A 757 26.67 -44.37 -19.47
N TRP A 758 26.91 -43.24 -18.82
CA TRP A 758 25.97 -42.61 -17.90
C TRP A 758 25.11 -41.60 -18.66
N GLN A 759 23.79 -41.76 -18.63
CA GLN A 759 22.91 -40.84 -19.37
C GLN A 759 22.68 -39.54 -18.60
N ASN A 760 22.06 -39.62 -17.43
CA ASN A 760 21.83 -38.53 -16.47
C ASN A 760 21.21 -39.16 -15.20
N TYR A 761 20.85 -38.36 -14.19
CA TYR A 761 20.25 -38.87 -12.95
C TYR A 761 18.94 -39.65 -13.13
N LEU A 762 18.14 -39.36 -14.18
CA LEU A 762 16.87 -40.06 -14.47
C LEU A 762 17.08 -41.36 -15.26
N GLY A 763 17.98 -41.35 -16.25
CA GLY A 763 18.29 -42.48 -17.13
C GLY A 763 19.27 -43.49 -16.52
N GLY A 764 20.15 -43.02 -15.64
CA GLY A 764 21.17 -43.82 -14.99
C GLY A 764 22.23 -44.37 -15.95
N PHE A 765 22.88 -45.47 -15.53
CA PHE A 765 23.81 -46.22 -16.39
C PHE A 765 23.06 -47.06 -17.43
N VAL A 766 23.50 -46.96 -18.68
CA VAL A 766 23.13 -47.92 -19.74
C VAL A 766 23.62 -49.32 -19.32
N LEU A 767 22.72 -50.30 -19.39
CA LEU A 767 22.99 -51.66 -18.90
C LEU A 767 23.93 -52.47 -19.81
N GLU A 768 23.91 -52.15 -21.10
CA GLU A 768 24.80 -52.72 -22.10
C GLU A 768 26.11 -51.91 -22.13
N ALA A 769 27.24 -52.61 -22.19
CA ALA A 769 28.53 -51.95 -22.32
C ALA A 769 28.61 -51.35 -23.74
N LYS A 770 28.96 -50.06 -23.85
CA LYS A 770 29.20 -49.43 -25.16
C LYS A 770 30.45 -50.03 -25.80
N TYR A 771 31.50 -50.19 -25.00
CA TYR A 771 32.73 -50.84 -25.41
C TYR A 771 33.12 -51.97 -24.46
N GLU A 772 33.58 -53.07 -25.04
CA GLU A 772 34.31 -54.11 -24.32
C GLU A 772 35.77 -53.68 -24.10
N ILE A 773 36.43 -54.17 -23.04
CA ILE A 773 37.81 -53.75 -22.68
C ILE A 773 38.82 -53.89 -23.84
N TRP A 774 38.61 -54.84 -24.74
CA TRP A 774 39.52 -55.08 -25.86
C TRP A 774 39.28 -54.15 -27.06
N GLN A 775 38.14 -53.44 -27.11
CA GLN A 775 37.81 -52.45 -28.13
C GLN A 775 38.39 -51.08 -27.76
N MET A 776 38.47 -50.75 -26.46
CA MET A 776 39.04 -49.49 -25.99
C MET A 776 40.58 -49.46 -26.06
N ASN A 777 41.13 -48.29 -26.38
CA ASN A 777 42.57 -48.06 -26.39
C ASN A 777 43.09 -47.64 -24.99
N LEU A 778 43.19 -48.58 -24.04
CA LEU A 778 43.67 -48.28 -22.67
C LEU A 778 45.20 -47.96 -22.57
N SER A 779 45.87 -47.61 -23.66
CA SER A 779 47.32 -47.39 -23.65
C SER A 779 47.67 -46.01 -23.06
N GLY A 780 48.39 -46.01 -21.92
CA GLY A 780 48.66 -44.76 -21.18
C GLY A 780 47.61 -44.41 -20.12
N PHE A 781 46.46 -45.08 -20.14
CA PHE A 781 45.35 -44.89 -19.20
C PHE A 781 45.47 -45.82 -17.99
N SER A 782 45.96 -45.29 -16.86
CA SER A 782 46.07 -46.08 -15.63
C SER A 782 44.78 -46.03 -14.81
N ILE A 783 44.04 -47.14 -14.74
CA ILE A 783 42.82 -47.24 -13.94
C ILE A 783 43.20 -47.44 -12.46
N PRO A 784 43.01 -46.43 -11.59
CA PRO A 784 43.35 -46.56 -10.18
C PRO A 784 42.39 -47.51 -9.46
N SER A 785 42.82 -48.03 -8.31
CA SER A 785 41.89 -48.68 -7.38
C SER A 785 40.93 -47.64 -6.82
N ASN A 786 39.65 -47.90 -6.93
CA ASN A 786 38.62 -46.96 -6.51
C ASN A 786 37.99 -47.43 -5.18
N ALA A 787 37.77 -46.50 -4.25
CA ALA A 787 37.12 -46.81 -2.97
C ALA A 787 35.59 -46.96 -3.11
N LEU A 788 35.03 -46.52 -4.24
CA LEU A 788 33.58 -46.43 -4.51
C LEU A 788 32.94 -47.78 -4.89
N CYS A 789 33.76 -48.80 -5.13
CA CYS A 789 33.36 -50.16 -5.38
C CYS A 789 34.30 -51.06 -4.59
N ASP A 790 33.77 -51.97 -3.77
CA ASP A 790 34.47 -52.71 -2.72
C ASP A 790 35.69 -53.54 -3.26
N GLY A 791 36.83 -52.86 -3.50
CA GLY A 791 38.04 -53.40 -4.12
C GLY A 791 38.10 -53.43 -5.66
N CYS A 792 37.31 -52.62 -6.38
CA CYS A 792 37.34 -52.59 -7.86
C CYS A 792 38.28 -51.50 -8.42
N SER A 793 38.66 -51.62 -9.69
CA SER A 793 39.45 -50.64 -10.44
C SER A 793 38.58 -50.02 -11.53
N GLY A 794 38.22 -48.74 -11.37
CA GLY A 794 37.41 -47.99 -12.32
C GLY A 794 37.53 -46.47 -12.14
N ARG A 795 37.38 -45.72 -13.23
CA ARG A 795 37.37 -44.25 -13.29
C ARG A 795 36.52 -43.76 -14.47
N TRP A 796 36.16 -42.48 -14.46
CA TRP A 796 35.60 -41.81 -15.64
C TRP A 796 36.65 -41.71 -16.76
N ALA A 797 36.20 -41.76 -18.02
CA ALA A 797 37.04 -41.61 -19.19
C ALA A 797 37.64 -40.19 -19.28
N LEU A 798 36.80 -39.19 -19.02
CA LEU A 798 37.10 -37.77 -18.90
C LEU A 798 36.82 -37.36 -17.45
N ASP A 799 37.77 -36.76 -16.75
CA ASP A 799 37.64 -36.42 -15.32
C ASP A 799 38.29 -35.06 -15.02
N PRO A 800 37.54 -33.94 -15.18
CA PRO A 800 38.05 -32.58 -14.95
C PRO A 800 38.33 -32.26 -13.48
N SER A 801 38.08 -33.20 -12.55
CA SER A 801 38.17 -32.88 -11.14
C SER A 801 39.60 -32.59 -10.68
N LEU A 802 39.76 -31.66 -9.73
CA LEU A 802 41.07 -31.26 -9.23
C LEU A 802 41.92 -32.46 -8.76
N ASP A 803 43.17 -32.51 -9.26
CA ASP A 803 44.14 -33.59 -9.08
C ASP A 803 43.75 -34.96 -9.73
N SER A 804 42.89 -34.95 -10.76
CA SER A 804 42.65 -36.10 -11.65
C SER A 804 43.91 -36.49 -12.44
N LEU A 805 43.82 -37.57 -13.24
CA LEU A 805 44.86 -37.92 -14.18
C LEU A 805 44.54 -37.25 -15.52
N PRO A 806 45.47 -36.48 -16.14
CA PRO A 806 45.23 -35.84 -17.43
C PRO A 806 44.77 -36.84 -18.48
N ASP A 807 43.68 -36.53 -19.18
CA ASP A 807 43.08 -37.38 -20.21
C ASP A 807 42.83 -36.65 -21.55
N ALA A 808 43.27 -35.40 -21.70
CA ALA A 808 43.28 -34.67 -22.98
C ALA A 808 44.00 -35.36 -24.16
N ASN A 809 45.02 -36.19 -23.90
CA ASN A 809 45.78 -36.91 -24.93
C ASN A 809 45.37 -38.38 -25.06
N TYR A 810 44.28 -38.76 -24.41
CA TYR A 810 43.72 -40.10 -24.47
C TYR A 810 42.76 -40.21 -25.65
N ASP A 811 42.51 -41.45 -26.07
CA ASP A 811 41.65 -41.85 -27.18
C ASP A 811 40.90 -43.07 -26.62
N VAL A 812 39.64 -42.88 -26.24
CA VAL A 812 38.92 -43.86 -25.41
C VAL A 812 38.09 -44.84 -26.22
N ASP A 813 37.48 -44.38 -27.30
CA ASP A 813 36.68 -45.12 -28.28
C ASP A 813 37.54 -45.74 -29.40
N ASN A 814 38.84 -45.41 -29.47
CA ASN A 814 39.81 -46.04 -30.37
C ASN A 814 39.52 -45.76 -31.85
N ASP A 815 39.09 -44.55 -32.15
CA ASP A 815 38.82 -44.03 -33.49
C ASP A 815 40.06 -43.33 -34.13
N SER A 816 41.13 -43.17 -33.34
CA SER A 816 42.40 -42.48 -33.64
C SER A 816 42.42 -40.96 -33.52
N LEU A 817 41.33 -40.35 -33.07
CA LEU A 817 41.28 -38.97 -32.60
C LEU A 817 41.58 -38.93 -31.10
N MET A 818 42.19 -37.85 -30.62
CA MET A 818 42.45 -37.68 -29.18
C MET A 818 41.37 -36.77 -28.62
N ASN A 819 40.93 -37.00 -27.38
CA ASN A 819 39.89 -36.22 -26.71
C ASN A 819 40.03 -34.68 -26.91
N SER A 820 41.23 -34.12 -26.73
CA SER A 820 41.45 -32.66 -26.93
C SER A 820 41.28 -32.15 -28.37
N ALA A 821 41.33 -33.02 -29.38
CA ALA A 821 41.05 -32.70 -30.77
C ALA A 821 39.56 -32.79 -31.12
N GLU A 822 38.77 -33.43 -30.25
CA GLU A 822 37.32 -33.62 -30.38
C GLU A 822 36.54 -32.45 -29.80
N ALA A 823 37.22 -31.61 -29.01
CA ALA A 823 36.65 -30.41 -28.43
C ALA A 823 35.94 -29.51 -29.47
N PRO A 824 34.95 -28.69 -29.04
CA PRO A 824 34.12 -27.91 -29.95
C PRO A 824 34.89 -26.88 -30.78
N ASP A 825 36.03 -26.38 -30.27
CA ASP A 825 36.93 -25.44 -30.97
C ASP A 825 37.86 -26.13 -32.00
N ARG A 826 37.72 -27.45 -32.17
CA ARG A 826 38.48 -28.30 -33.09
C ARG A 826 37.51 -29.03 -34.01
N TRP A 827 37.28 -30.33 -33.80
CA TRP A 827 36.43 -31.18 -34.64
C TRP A 827 35.04 -31.43 -34.06
N ASN A 828 34.70 -30.91 -32.87
CA ASN A 828 33.33 -30.97 -32.31
C ASN A 828 32.71 -32.37 -32.45
N THR A 829 33.48 -33.38 -32.06
CA THR A 829 33.09 -34.79 -32.04
C THR A 829 32.84 -35.23 -30.61
N ASN A 830 32.19 -36.38 -30.47
CA ASN A 830 31.89 -36.97 -29.18
C ASN A 830 33.04 -37.89 -28.77
N PRO A 831 33.85 -37.55 -27.75
CA PRO A 831 35.04 -38.29 -27.36
C PRO A 831 34.78 -39.64 -26.71
N VAL A 832 33.56 -40.16 -26.78
CA VAL A 832 33.23 -41.51 -26.33
C VAL A 832 32.35 -42.23 -27.37
N ASP A 833 32.31 -41.72 -28.60
CA ASP A 833 31.60 -42.24 -29.76
C ASP A 833 32.55 -42.22 -30.96
N ASP A 834 32.84 -43.39 -31.52
CA ASP A 834 33.79 -43.51 -32.61
C ASP A 834 33.27 -42.95 -33.95
N ASP A 835 31.96 -42.72 -34.08
CA ASP A 835 31.25 -42.17 -35.26
C ASP A 835 30.20 -41.16 -34.75
N THR A 836 30.53 -39.88 -34.78
CA THR A 836 29.72 -38.81 -34.17
C THR A 836 28.48 -38.47 -35.00
N ASP A 837 28.57 -38.50 -36.32
CA ASP A 837 27.51 -38.04 -37.23
C ASP A 837 26.70 -39.18 -37.89
N GLU A 838 27.00 -40.41 -37.50
CA GLU A 838 26.32 -41.64 -37.89
C GLU A 838 26.38 -41.89 -39.41
N ASP A 839 27.54 -41.65 -40.03
CA ASP A 839 27.77 -41.85 -41.46
C ASP A 839 28.55 -43.14 -41.80
N GLU A 840 28.87 -43.94 -40.77
CA GLU A 840 29.64 -45.19 -40.78
C GLU A 840 31.16 -45.04 -40.92
N LEU A 841 31.71 -43.82 -40.85
CA LEU A 841 33.15 -43.54 -40.79
C LEU A 841 33.59 -43.19 -39.36
N PRO A 842 34.81 -43.58 -38.95
CA PRO A 842 35.32 -43.13 -37.65
C PRO A 842 35.83 -41.70 -37.69
N ASP A 843 35.56 -40.92 -36.64
CA ASP A 843 35.88 -39.49 -36.59
C ASP A 843 37.37 -39.21 -36.88
N GLY A 844 38.28 -39.94 -36.23
CA GLY A 844 39.72 -39.81 -36.44
C GLY A 844 40.20 -40.18 -37.86
N TRP A 845 39.49 -41.08 -38.55
CA TRP A 845 39.77 -41.42 -39.94
C TRP A 845 39.41 -40.26 -40.87
N GLU A 846 38.24 -39.66 -40.66
CA GLU A 846 37.76 -38.51 -41.43
C GLU A 846 38.66 -37.30 -41.25
N VAL A 847 39.06 -36.99 -40.01
CA VAL A 847 40.02 -35.91 -39.70
C VAL A 847 41.32 -36.08 -40.47
N LEU A 848 41.87 -37.31 -40.49
CA LEU A 848 43.12 -37.61 -41.17
C LEU A 848 43.04 -37.32 -42.67
N TYR A 849 41.98 -37.79 -43.33
CA TYR A 849 41.82 -37.64 -44.77
C TYR A 849 41.33 -36.25 -45.18
N SER A 850 40.56 -35.59 -44.33
CA SER A 850 40.25 -34.16 -44.47
C SER A 850 41.49 -33.28 -44.44
N GLN A 851 42.42 -33.53 -43.51
CA GLN A 851 43.71 -32.84 -43.49
C GLN A 851 44.51 -33.15 -44.77
N LEU A 852 44.53 -34.41 -45.20
CA LEU A 852 45.28 -34.84 -46.38
C LEU A 852 44.73 -34.23 -47.69
N ALA A 853 43.41 -34.11 -47.81
CA ALA A 853 42.73 -33.43 -48.92
C ALA A 853 43.13 -31.96 -49.03
N LEU A 854 43.19 -31.26 -47.89
CA LEU A 854 43.63 -29.87 -47.79
C LEU A 854 45.11 -29.71 -48.14
N GLU A 855 45.99 -30.59 -47.63
CA GLU A 855 47.42 -30.57 -47.93
C GLU A 855 47.72 -30.82 -49.42
N ARG A 856 46.91 -31.69 -50.06
CA ARG A 856 46.99 -32.01 -51.49
C ARG A 856 46.30 -30.98 -52.38
N GLY A 857 45.50 -30.07 -51.79
CA GLY A 857 44.81 -28.98 -52.49
C GLY A 857 43.66 -29.44 -53.38
N LEU A 858 42.98 -30.52 -52.98
CA LEU A 858 41.80 -31.05 -53.67
C LEU A 858 40.58 -30.15 -53.47
N VAL A 859 40.47 -29.56 -52.27
CA VAL A 859 39.42 -28.61 -51.88
C VAL A 859 40.07 -27.38 -51.23
N ASP A 860 39.44 -26.21 -51.33
CA ASP A 860 39.97 -24.97 -50.78
C ASP A 860 39.23 -24.51 -49.51
N ASN A 861 39.93 -23.83 -48.62
CA ASN A 861 39.39 -23.45 -47.31
C ASN A 861 38.20 -22.47 -47.39
N LEU A 862 37.93 -21.85 -48.55
CA LEU A 862 36.77 -20.96 -48.73
C LEU A 862 35.53 -21.75 -49.16
N SER A 863 35.67 -22.88 -49.87
CA SER A 863 34.54 -23.74 -50.22
C SER A 863 34.02 -24.49 -49.00
N ILE A 864 34.91 -25.05 -48.18
CA ILE A 864 34.59 -25.78 -46.96
C ILE A 864 33.89 -24.86 -45.93
N ALA A 865 34.47 -23.69 -45.65
CA ALA A 865 33.87 -22.70 -44.74
C ALA A 865 32.54 -22.10 -45.24
N SER A 866 32.18 -22.26 -46.51
CA SER A 866 30.88 -21.82 -47.04
C SER A 866 29.74 -22.80 -46.76
N SER A 867 30.08 -24.08 -46.57
CA SER A 867 29.14 -25.14 -46.18
C SER A 867 29.04 -25.29 -44.65
N GLY A 868 29.99 -24.73 -43.89
CA GLY A 868 30.04 -24.81 -42.43
C GLY A 868 30.94 -25.95 -41.91
N ALA A 869 31.35 -26.86 -42.80
CA ALA A 869 32.33 -27.89 -42.52
C ALA A 869 33.73 -27.33 -42.27
N ARG A 870 34.57 -28.14 -41.62
CA ARG A 870 36.01 -27.93 -41.35
C ARG A 870 36.89 -28.85 -42.18
N GLY A 871 36.30 -29.89 -42.77
CA GLY A 871 36.93 -30.89 -43.62
C GLY A 871 36.16 -31.10 -44.93
N VAL A 872 36.63 -32.05 -45.73
CA VAL A 872 35.85 -32.62 -46.85
C VAL A 872 34.98 -33.78 -46.38
N MET A 873 35.37 -34.38 -45.26
CA MET A 873 34.66 -35.34 -44.43
C MET A 873 34.80 -34.78 -43.00
N ASP A 874 33.90 -33.89 -42.60
CA ASP A 874 33.89 -33.28 -41.27
C ASP A 874 33.06 -34.17 -40.36
N PRO A 875 33.67 -34.82 -39.35
CA PRO A 875 33.04 -35.84 -38.51
C PRO A 875 31.86 -35.35 -37.65
N SER A 876 31.58 -34.05 -37.64
CA SER A 876 30.37 -33.52 -36.99
C SER A 876 29.17 -33.35 -37.92
N MET A 877 29.35 -33.65 -39.21
CA MET A 877 28.42 -33.34 -40.29
C MET A 877 28.30 -34.53 -41.24
N GLN A 878 27.17 -35.25 -41.11
CA GLN A 878 26.85 -36.39 -41.96
C GLN A 878 26.98 -36.15 -43.49
N ASP A 879 26.88 -34.89 -43.93
CA ASP A 879 27.06 -34.43 -45.31
C ASP A 879 27.80 -33.07 -45.28
N SER A 880 29.11 -33.10 -45.48
CA SER A 880 30.00 -31.94 -45.32
C SER A 880 29.83 -30.87 -46.40
N ASP A 881 29.45 -31.27 -47.61
CA ASP A 881 29.36 -30.37 -48.76
C ASP A 881 27.92 -29.94 -49.10
N LEU A 882 26.94 -30.56 -48.44
CA LEU A 882 25.49 -30.35 -48.50
C LEU A 882 24.88 -30.71 -49.87
N ASP A 883 25.44 -31.68 -50.58
CA ASP A 883 24.92 -32.16 -51.87
C ASP A 883 23.81 -33.23 -51.75
N GLY A 884 23.60 -33.75 -50.54
CA GLY A 884 22.59 -34.74 -50.18
C GLY A 884 23.09 -36.20 -50.21
N ILE A 885 24.38 -36.44 -50.37
CA ILE A 885 25.07 -37.71 -50.18
C ILE A 885 25.85 -37.62 -48.85
N THR A 886 25.86 -38.68 -48.07
CA THR A 886 26.61 -38.68 -46.80
C THR A 886 28.09 -38.91 -47.06
N ASP A 887 28.96 -38.38 -46.21
CA ASP A 887 30.42 -38.43 -46.41
C ASP A 887 30.92 -39.88 -46.59
N GLY A 888 30.43 -40.84 -45.81
CA GLY A 888 30.71 -42.27 -45.99
C GLY A 888 30.27 -42.89 -47.34
N GLN A 889 29.30 -42.28 -48.02
CA GLN A 889 28.78 -42.70 -49.33
C GLN A 889 29.36 -41.90 -50.50
N GLU A 890 30.19 -40.90 -50.22
CA GLU A 890 30.88 -40.14 -51.25
C GLU A 890 32.05 -40.90 -51.87
N ASP A 891 32.39 -40.52 -53.10
CA ASP A 891 33.60 -40.95 -53.82
C ASP A 891 34.31 -39.68 -54.35
N PRO A 892 35.15 -39.04 -53.53
CA PRO A 892 35.78 -37.75 -53.86
C PRO A 892 36.80 -37.84 -55.01
N ASP A 893 37.53 -38.95 -55.11
CA ASP A 893 38.64 -39.10 -56.04
C ASP A 893 38.27 -39.85 -57.35
N ARG A 894 37.07 -40.45 -57.38
CA ARG A 894 36.43 -41.11 -58.52
C ARG A 894 37.26 -42.25 -59.06
N ASP A 895 37.83 -43.02 -58.16
CA ASP A 895 38.74 -44.09 -58.49
C ASP A 895 38.03 -45.43 -58.80
N GLY A 896 36.71 -45.50 -58.57
CA GLY A 896 35.84 -46.63 -58.84
C GLY A 896 35.84 -47.14 -60.29
N LEU A 897 35.03 -48.17 -60.57
CA LEU A 897 35.04 -48.83 -61.89
C LEU A 897 34.38 -47.95 -62.95
N ASN A 898 35.04 -47.86 -64.10
CA ASN A 898 34.50 -47.10 -65.23
C ASN A 898 33.14 -47.63 -65.71
N ARG A 899 32.06 -46.89 -65.40
CA ARG A 899 30.67 -47.20 -65.80
C ARG A 899 30.50 -47.49 -67.27
N SER A 900 31.14 -46.69 -68.13
CA SER A 900 31.06 -46.89 -69.59
C SER A 900 31.74 -48.19 -70.05
N GLY A 901 32.71 -48.68 -69.28
CA GLY A 901 33.33 -50.00 -69.43
C GLY A 901 32.42 -51.11 -68.94
N LEU A 902 31.82 -50.94 -67.75
CA LEU A 902 30.87 -51.89 -67.17
C LEU A 902 29.62 -52.08 -68.04
N VAL A 903 29.01 -51.00 -68.53
CA VAL A 903 27.84 -51.08 -69.43
C VAL A 903 28.22 -51.81 -70.73
N LYS A 904 29.43 -51.61 -71.26
CA LYS A 904 29.90 -52.37 -72.44
C LYS A 904 30.15 -53.85 -72.13
N LYS A 905 30.51 -54.18 -70.89
CA LYS A 905 30.78 -55.55 -70.41
C LYS A 905 29.47 -56.31 -70.19
N TYR A 906 28.57 -55.79 -69.36
CA TYR A 906 27.33 -56.46 -68.92
C TYR A 906 26.09 -56.12 -69.78
N CYS A 907 26.14 -55.04 -70.57
CA CYS A 907 25.06 -54.63 -71.48
C CYS A 907 25.60 -54.09 -72.83
N PRO A 908 26.38 -54.88 -73.59
CA PRO A 908 27.00 -54.44 -74.85
C PRO A 908 26.01 -53.94 -75.91
N GLY A 909 24.72 -54.30 -75.80
CA GLY A 909 23.63 -53.84 -76.67
C GLY A 909 22.90 -52.57 -76.22
N TYR A 910 23.29 -51.91 -75.13
CA TYR A 910 22.54 -50.79 -74.53
C TYR A 910 22.17 -49.67 -75.52
N ASP A 911 23.13 -49.26 -76.37
CA ASP A 911 22.94 -48.18 -77.35
C ASP A 911 22.36 -48.63 -78.71
N ASP A 912 22.11 -49.93 -78.91
CA ASP A 912 21.63 -50.48 -80.18
C ASP A 912 20.19 -51.03 -80.03
N PRO A 913 19.15 -50.31 -80.48
CA PRO A 913 17.77 -50.77 -80.41
C PRO A 913 17.48 -52.01 -81.28
N THR A 914 18.48 -52.50 -82.04
CA THR A 914 18.41 -53.74 -82.83
C THR A 914 19.16 -54.91 -82.21
N ASN A 915 19.89 -54.72 -81.10
CA ASN A 915 20.64 -55.75 -80.39
C ASN A 915 20.31 -55.75 -78.88
N SER A 916 19.55 -56.75 -78.42
CA SER A 916 19.12 -56.87 -77.01
C SER A 916 20.00 -57.84 -76.21
N GLN A 917 21.31 -57.73 -76.31
CA GLN A 917 22.24 -58.45 -75.43
C GLN A 917 22.56 -57.57 -74.23
N CYS A 918 21.69 -57.66 -73.22
CA CYS A 918 21.82 -56.95 -71.97
C CYS A 918 21.51 -57.91 -70.83
N HIS A 919 22.53 -58.26 -70.05
CA HIS A 919 22.42 -59.18 -68.92
C HIS A 919 22.09 -58.43 -67.63
N ILE A 920 22.65 -57.23 -67.47
CA ILE A 920 22.30 -56.29 -66.39
C ILE A 920 21.90 -54.96 -67.02
N ASN A 921 20.62 -54.61 -66.94
CA ASN A 921 20.09 -53.42 -67.60
C ASN A 921 20.26 -52.17 -66.73
N PRO A 922 21.04 -51.16 -67.16
CA PRO A 922 21.27 -49.95 -66.38
C PRO A 922 20.00 -49.10 -66.18
N ASP A 923 18.91 -49.35 -66.92
CA ASP A 923 17.64 -48.63 -66.72
C ASP A 923 16.70 -49.34 -65.72
N THR A 924 17.06 -50.53 -65.23
CA THR A 924 16.29 -51.24 -64.20
C THR A 924 16.78 -50.87 -62.82
N PRO A 925 15.92 -50.80 -61.78
CA PRO A 925 16.35 -50.45 -60.43
C PRO A 925 17.55 -51.26 -59.92
N ASP A 926 17.57 -52.57 -60.18
CA ASP A 926 18.68 -53.45 -59.79
C ASP A 926 19.96 -53.19 -60.61
N GLY A 927 19.82 -52.83 -61.89
CA GLY A 927 20.96 -52.50 -62.72
C GLY A 927 21.52 -51.10 -62.48
N VAL A 928 20.67 -50.11 -62.19
CA VAL A 928 21.09 -48.78 -61.70
C VAL A 928 21.98 -48.97 -60.48
N ARG A 929 21.49 -49.71 -59.47
CA ARG A 929 22.26 -50.06 -58.26
C ARG A 929 23.57 -50.81 -58.58
N PHE A 930 23.55 -51.79 -59.50
CA PHE A 930 24.77 -52.50 -59.92
C PHE A 930 25.83 -51.57 -60.53
N TYR A 931 25.44 -50.65 -61.40
CA TYR A 931 26.42 -49.77 -62.05
C TYR A 931 26.83 -48.61 -61.17
N ASP A 932 25.92 -48.05 -60.36
CA ASP A 932 26.22 -46.93 -59.46
C ASP A 932 27.11 -47.40 -58.29
N ASN A 933 26.83 -48.55 -57.65
CA ASN A 933 27.67 -49.12 -56.58
C ASN A 933 29.07 -49.57 -57.05
N LEU A 934 29.27 -49.77 -58.35
CA LEU A 934 30.58 -50.13 -58.88
C LEU A 934 31.31 -48.91 -59.44
N GLU A 935 30.58 -47.87 -59.83
CA GLU A 935 31.15 -46.61 -60.32
C GLU A 935 31.67 -45.74 -59.19
N ASN A 936 31.00 -45.79 -58.03
CA ASN A 936 31.40 -45.08 -56.83
C ASN A 936 32.06 -46.09 -55.89
N TYR A 937 33.36 -45.96 -55.66
CA TYR A 937 34.04 -46.68 -54.59
C TYR A 937 34.02 -45.73 -53.39
N THR A 938 33.14 -46.02 -52.42
CA THR A 938 32.80 -44.99 -51.43
C THR A 938 33.82 -44.94 -50.31
N ASN A 939 33.94 -43.79 -49.63
CA ASN A 939 34.81 -43.59 -48.47
C ASN A 939 34.68 -44.72 -47.43
N LEU A 940 33.46 -45.22 -47.19
CA LEU A 940 33.21 -46.38 -46.31
C LEU A 940 33.85 -47.68 -46.83
N GLU A 941 33.72 -47.97 -48.13
CA GLU A 941 34.37 -49.14 -48.75
C GLU A 941 35.89 -49.02 -48.67
N GLU A 942 36.42 -47.79 -48.75
CA GLU A 942 37.84 -47.51 -48.59
C GLU A 942 38.33 -47.72 -47.17
N PHE A 943 37.58 -47.25 -46.18
CA PHE A 943 37.85 -47.51 -44.78
C PHE A 943 37.92 -49.02 -44.48
N GLN A 944 36.95 -49.79 -44.99
CA GLN A 944 36.87 -51.24 -44.77
C GLN A 944 38.03 -52.01 -45.43
N ASN A 945 38.52 -51.55 -46.58
CA ASN A 945 39.59 -52.21 -47.33
C ASN A 945 40.99 -51.63 -47.06
N GLY A 946 41.07 -50.49 -46.35
CA GLY A 946 42.32 -49.82 -45.98
C GLY A 946 42.98 -49.04 -47.11
N THR A 947 42.18 -48.43 -47.99
CA THR A 947 42.61 -47.55 -49.11
C THR A 947 42.45 -46.06 -48.73
N ASP A 948 43.02 -45.15 -49.53
CA ASP A 948 43.08 -43.69 -49.28
C ASP A 948 41.99 -42.94 -50.08
N PRO A 949 40.94 -42.41 -49.43
CA PRO A 949 39.76 -41.81 -50.09
C PRO A 949 39.98 -40.52 -50.85
N VAL A 950 41.20 -40.00 -50.77
CA VAL A 950 41.58 -38.76 -51.44
C VAL A 950 42.73 -39.00 -52.41
N THR A 951 43.11 -40.26 -52.65
CA THR A 951 43.99 -40.66 -53.75
C THR A 951 43.58 -41.96 -54.41
N ASN A 952 43.43 -41.85 -55.72
CA ASN A 952 43.00 -42.92 -56.60
C ASN A 952 44.02 -44.06 -56.82
N ASP A 953 45.08 -44.19 -56.01
CA ASP A 953 46.16 -45.20 -56.13
C ASP A 953 46.97 -45.19 -54.82
N THR A 954 46.49 -45.95 -53.83
CA THR A 954 47.01 -45.95 -52.46
C THR A 954 48.43 -46.52 -52.38
N ASP A 955 48.71 -47.60 -53.12
CA ASP A 955 49.98 -48.34 -53.03
C ASP A 955 51.04 -47.88 -54.05
N GLY A 956 50.64 -47.04 -55.01
CA GLY A 956 51.47 -46.38 -56.00
C GLY A 956 51.90 -47.29 -57.15
N ASP A 957 51.17 -48.37 -57.41
CA ASP A 957 51.49 -49.36 -58.44
C ASP A 957 50.90 -49.06 -59.84
N GLU A 958 50.22 -47.91 -59.98
CA GLU A 958 49.50 -47.43 -61.16
C GLU A 958 48.11 -48.08 -61.38
N TRP A 959 47.57 -48.85 -60.41
CA TRP A 959 46.16 -49.26 -60.37
C TRP A 959 45.35 -48.36 -59.45
N ASN A 960 44.07 -48.18 -59.78
CA ASN A 960 43.16 -47.51 -58.88
C ASN A 960 42.65 -48.49 -57.82
N ASP A 961 42.37 -47.99 -56.63
CA ASP A 961 42.03 -48.79 -55.46
C ASP A 961 40.70 -49.55 -55.67
N GLY A 962 39.67 -48.87 -56.18
CA GLY A 962 38.38 -49.51 -56.50
C GLY A 962 38.51 -50.74 -57.43
N PRO A 963 39.15 -50.63 -58.61
CA PRO A 963 39.48 -51.78 -59.45
C PRO A 963 40.40 -52.81 -58.79
N GLU A 964 41.36 -52.40 -57.97
CA GLU A 964 42.29 -53.30 -57.29
C GLU A 964 41.54 -54.23 -56.33
N VAL A 965 40.73 -53.65 -55.44
CA VAL A 965 39.88 -54.39 -54.50
C VAL A 965 38.83 -55.21 -55.24
N TYR A 966 38.19 -54.65 -56.27
CA TYR A 966 37.16 -55.36 -57.01
C TYR A 966 37.68 -56.62 -57.69
N TYR A 967 38.85 -56.56 -58.35
CA TYR A 967 39.43 -57.68 -59.10
C TYR A 967 40.30 -58.62 -58.27
N GLN A 968 40.45 -58.35 -56.97
CA GLN A 968 41.11 -59.27 -56.05
C GLN A 968 40.35 -60.60 -55.98
N ASP A 969 41.07 -61.70 -55.72
CA ASP A 969 40.53 -63.05 -55.56
C ASP A 969 41.02 -63.56 -54.21
N HIS A 970 40.19 -63.41 -53.17
CA HIS A 970 40.59 -63.64 -51.78
C HIS A 970 40.74 -65.12 -51.41
N ASP A 971 40.05 -66.01 -52.12
CA ASP A 971 40.07 -67.46 -51.87
C ASP A 971 40.71 -68.28 -53.00
N ASP A 972 41.29 -67.60 -54.00
CA ASP A 972 41.95 -68.15 -55.19
C ASP A 972 41.01 -69.07 -56.02
N ASP A 973 39.70 -68.80 -56.03
CA ASP A 973 38.73 -69.59 -56.78
C ASP A 973 38.53 -69.13 -58.23
N GLY A 974 39.13 -68.00 -58.63
CA GLY A 974 39.08 -67.45 -59.97
C GLY A 974 37.82 -66.64 -60.29
N MET A 975 36.97 -66.37 -59.30
CA MET A 975 36.00 -65.27 -59.30
C MET A 975 36.63 -64.05 -58.63
N ALA A 976 36.10 -62.86 -58.93
CA ALA A 976 36.58 -61.63 -58.34
C ALA A 976 35.77 -61.34 -57.08
N THR A 977 36.44 -61.00 -55.98
CA THR A 977 35.84 -60.70 -54.67
C THR A 977 34.78 -59.61 -54.77
N GLY A 978 35.01 -58.54 -55.52
CA GLY A 978 33.99 -57.49 -55.71
C GLY A 978 32.77 -57.97 -56.50
N TRP A 979 32.93 -58.96 -57.39
CA TRP A 979 31.79 -59.58 -58.08
C TRP A 979 31.02 -60.53 -57.16
N GLU A 980 31.72 -61.29 -56.33
CA GLU A 980 31.14 -62.18 -55.33
C GLU A 980 30.35 -61.41 -54.28
N TYR A 981 30.95 -60.36 -53.74
CA TYR A 981 30.34 -59.46 -52.77
C TYR A 981 29.04 -58.85 -53.31
N HIS A 982 29.05 -58.32 -54.54
CA HIS A 982 27.85 -57.73 -55.15
C HIS A 982 26.69 -58.73 -55.26
N PHE A 983 26.97 -59.99 -55.61
CA PHE A 983 25.97 -61.04 -55.73
C PHE A 983 25.76 -61.83 -54.43
N GLU A 984 26.20 -61.30 -53.28
CA GLU A 984 26.08 -61.88 -51.93
C GLU A 984 26.61 -63.34 -51.85
N PHE A 985 27.72 -63.61 -52.52
CA PHE A 985 28.52 -64.82 -52.31
C PHE A 985 29.59 -64.54 -51.25
N ASP A 986 30.06 -65.58 -50.54
CA ASP A 986 31.10 -65.43 -49.53
C ASP A 986 32.47 -65.36 -50.24
N PRO A 987 33.16 -64.19 -50.28
CA PRO A 987 34.41 -64.03 -51.02
C PRO A 987 35.59 -64.82 -50.42
N PHE A 988 35.37 -65.51 -49.29
CA PHE A 988 36.33 -66.37 -48.63
C PHE A 988 35.95 -67.87 -48.72
N ASP A 989 34.83 -68.23 -49.38
CA ASP A 989 34.40 -69.61 -49.58
C ASP A 989 34.40 -70.05 -51.06
N SER A 990 35.53 -70.66 -51.46
CA SER A 990 35.77 -71.21 -52.80
C SER A 990 34.75 -72.26 -53.29
N ALA A 991 33.82 -72.69 -52.43
CA ALA A 991 32.73 -73.58 -52.82
C ALA A 991 31.64 -72.87 -53.63
N ASP A 992 31.45 -71.55 -53.43
CA ASP A 992 30.39 -70.78 -54.08
C ASP A 992 30.56 -70.72 -55.61
N ARG A 993 31.80 -70.82 -56.10
CA ARG A 993 32.15 -71.05 -57.50
C ARG A 993 31.29 -72.06 -58.25
N MET A 994 30.96 -73.17 -57.56
CA MET A 994 30.33 -74.37 -58.13
C MET A 994 28.82 -74.42 -57.93
N VAL A 995 28.24 -73.42 -57.27
CA VAL A 995 26.81 -73.31 -57.01
C VAL A 995 26.10 -72.73 -58.24
N ASP A 996 24.91 -73.24 -58.55
CA ASP A 996 23.97 -72.70 -59.54
C ASP A 996 22.86 -72.01 -58.75
N THR A 997 23.01 -70.70 -58.56
CA THR A 997 22.25 -69.93 -57.57
C THR A 997 20.84 -69.61 -58.05
N ASP A 998 20.67 -69.30 -59.34
CA ASP A 998 19.39 -68.94 -59.93
C ASP A 998 18.64 -70.13 -60.58
N GLY A 999 19.30 -71.28 -60.70
CA GLY A 999 18.73 -72.52 -61.19
C GLY A 999 18.59 -72.59 -62.71
N ASP A 1000 19.35 -71.78 -63.46
CA ASP A 1000 19.35 -71.75 -64.92
C ASP A 1000 20.16 -72.91 -65.56
N GLY A 1001 20.95 -73.63 -64.74
CA GLY A 1001 21.80 -74.75 -65.15
C GLY A 1001 23.26 -74.38 -65.40
N HIS A 1002 23.68 -73.15 -65.11
CA HIS A 1002 25.05 -72.65 -65.15
C HIS A 1002 25.54 -72.39 -63.71
N VAL A 1003 26.83 -72.62 -63.45
CA VAL A 1003 27.40 -72.33 -62.12
C VAL A 1003 27.91 -70.89 -62.07
N ASN A 1004 27.98 -70.31 -60.88
CA ASN A 1004 28.40 -68.92 -60.63
C ASN A 1004 29.70 -68.54 -61.39
N TYR A 1005 30.73 -69.39 -61.41
CA TYR A 1005 31.96 -69.11 -62.16
C TYR A 1005 31.75 -69.00 -63.68
N CYS A 1006 30.84 -69.79 -64.23
CA CYS A 1006 30.52 -69.70 -65.64
C CYS A 1006 29.76 -68.43 -65.98
N GLU A 1007 29.01 -67.90 -65.04
CA GLU A 1007 28.30 -66.65 -65.18
C GLU A 1007 29.23 -65.45 -65.02
N TYR A 1008 30.13 -65.48 -64.04
CA TYR A 1008 31.23 -64.53 -63.89
C TYR A 1008 32.05 -64.43 -65.18
N LYS A 1009 32.46 -65.56 -65.76
CA LYS A 1009 33.27 -65.63 -66.99
C LYS A 1009 32.57 -65.06 -68.23
N TRP A 1010 31.25 -65.09 -68.27
CA TRP A 1010 30.45 -64.67 -69.42
C TRP A 1010 29.62 -63.41 -69.15
N ASP A 1011 29.91 -62.71 -68.05
CA ASP A 1011 29.29 -61.44 -67.66
C ASP A 1011 27.75 -61.54 -67.57
N THR A 1012 27.24 -62.69 -67.10
CA THR A 1012 25.79 -62.90 -66.86
C THR A 1012 25.44 -62.71 -65.39
N ASN A 1013 24.18 -62.36 -65.11
CA ASN A 1013 23.66 -62.16 -63.77
C ASN A 1013 23.26 -63.49 -63.08
N PRO A 1014 24.02 -63.94 -62.05
CA PRO A 1014 23.84 -65.24 -61.37
C PRO A 1014 22.67 -65.32 -60.40
N ARG A 1015 21.90 -64.22 -60.28
CA ARG A 1015 20.67 -64.16 -59.48
C ARG A 1015 19.42 -64.13 -60.37
N SER A 1016 19.58 -64.17 -61.71
CA SER A 1016 18.49 -63.98 -62.65
C SER A 1016 18.41 -65.13 -63.66
N PRO A 1017 17.42 -66.04 -63.53
CA PRO A 1017 17.31 -67.23 -64.39
C PRO A 1017 16.97 -66.92 -65.85
N LEU A 1018 16.85 -65.64 -66.20
CA LEU A 1018 16.65 -65.13 -67.56
C LEU A 1018 17.95 -64.60 -68.18
N SER A 1019 19.03 -64.48 -67.40
CA SER A 1019 20.34 -63.99 -67.81
C SER A 1019 21.35 -65.14 -67.78
N PHE A 1020 21.49 -65.83 -68.91
CA PHE A 1020 22.35 -67.01 -69.01
C PHE A 1020 23.29 -66.94 -70.22
N PRO A 1021 24.42 -67.66 -70.21
CA PRO A 1021 25.33 -67.73 -71.35
C PRO A 1021 24.65 -68.24 -72.65
N GLY A 1022 24.83 -67.51 -73.76
CA GLY A 1022 24.26 -67.79 -75.06
C GLY A 1022 24.93 -68.95 -75.84
N GLN A 1023 24.32 -69.34 -76.97
CA GLN A 1023 24.83 -70.43 -77.81
C GLN A 1023 26.21 -70.11 -78.41
N GLY A 1024 27.27 -70.68 -77.82
CA GLY A 1024 28.67 -70.49 -78.23
C GLY A 1024 29.61 -70.10 -77.08
N GLN A 1025 29.04 -69.69 -75.93
CA GLN A 1025 29.74 -69.36 -74.70
C GLN A 1025 29.93 -70.63 -73.85
N LEU A 1026 30.95 -71.42 -74.19
CA LEU A 1026 31.27 -72.65 -73.45
C LEU A 1026 32.11 -72.29 -72.22
N CYS A 1027 31.66 -72.72 -71.05
CA CYS A 1027 32.42 -72.67 -69.80
C CYS A 1027 32.70 -74.10 -69.31
N ASP A 1028 33.93 -74.37 -68.90
CA ASP A 1028 34.30 -75.56 -68.14
C ASP A 1028 34.53 -75.11 -66.69
N PRO A 1029 33.64 -75.46 -65.75
CA PRO A 1029 33.76 -75.01 -64.37
C PRO A 1029 34.98 -75.62 -63.65
N PHE A 1030 35.65 -76.59 -64.26
CA PHE A 1030 36.86 -77.23 -63.73
C PHE A 1030 38.15 -76.81 -64.45
N SER A 1031 38.08 -75.85 -65.39
CA SER A 1031 39.30 -75.33 -66.03
C SER A 1031 39.98 -74.32 -65.12
N GLU A 1032 41.30 -74.51 -64.93
CA GLU A 1032 42.21 -73.51 -64.33
C GLU A 1032 42.11 -72.15 -65.03
#